data_AF-W6TVI5-F1
#
_entry.id   AF-W6TVI5-F1
#
_cell.length_a   1.000
_cell.length_b   1.000
_cell.length_c   1.000
_cell.angle_alpha   90.00
_cell.angle_beta   90.00
_cell.angle_gamma   90.00
#
_symmetry.space_group_name_H-M   'P 1'
#
loop_
_entity.id
_entity.type
_entity.pdbx_description
1 polymer ?
#
loop_
_entity_poly.entity_id
_entity_poly.type
_entity_poly.pdbx_seq_one_letter_code
_entity_poly.pdbx_strand_id
1 'polypeptide(L)'
;MQGNWTVRVTAKNATFKQQFVVQGATSGNGTYQGTVGAADVVVTGAMWTLNIQHDPGTGFQNSDARIKFPTKVGGNYQFQIQSNDGGGDQDFDDLVLTCFTPAGYQDYLAYGHVSTYSGLCLYNPCYRSHFVIDNIYAFQKALKNPGIREVIEKYYPERIPPVIVNPNPPDPGPFKPLMINLSDDRQTPSRVADLFSIENEERAIDTRAANLKGAENISFERTLKYTKSIQLDANISSTLSSARRDIVGVFDNARFGCSIADGKNISLNFEEYDRTAAEKAGNPYTGNGERRNLGFAITDMNGNYIFHYKHTLTDVFDELFDYASGEDLAAQVMPDLVVSIPGSTVGAPVLYESACYFNVSRIKRIDICIPASVIPKPFNCFNGNMIGSLGNVIIGGNQNSTASFSFAAMDRNSAALANHLHADGRISSHNVLAGLNIDCAAWAGTVDVKGCLYNTQRKPNDPIIAFYTIRYSKSISEPFSSWNYVTEGYMGYLFQGFGLDLLPKLIGSYDTIPLKVDGGPAIKVPYYLNVEAQIEAGIPWIPYDKNRLIQLNTGIYQGSAPGTVYFRMDGYDAAGNHISGATDMIAMYIDNNSLGFSLDNVWFDADGVNIVKAECNLYRIKEAYLNTPLNVTFKACETHPNSVFQDHYDLSIGKCGTSAGFEVKRLGSSVPEPSILHGDNPANNEANNCPGYRGTADVSKFGDSNSHQITFVPLPVPTGKWLEPTESYATVSIGLTASKRTTNGYGAGANAGNYIVSAGVAIERLP
;
A
#
# COMPACT_ATOMS: atom_id res chain seq x y z
N MET A 1 -5.38 -2.79 23.42
CA MET A 1 -4.58 -3.32 24.55
C MET A 1 -4.45 -4.81 24.36
N GLN A 2 -3.28 -5.40 24.63
CA GLN A 2 -3.06 -6.84 24.52
C GLN A 2 -2.56 -7.42 25.85
N GLY A 3 -3.14 -8.54 26.28
CA GLY A 3 -2.75 -9.23 27.52
C GLY A 3 -3.41 -8.67 28.77
N ASN A 4 -2.93 -9.14 29.91
CA ASN A 4 -3.49 -8.78 31.20
C ASN A 4 -2.87 -7.47 31.66
N TRP A 5 -3.71 -6.53 32.11
CA TRP A 5 -3.27 -5.26 32.67
C TRP A 5 -4.14 -4.87 33.86
N THR A 6 -3.57 -4.08 34.75
CA THR A 6 -4.31 -3.34 35.76
C THR A 6 -4.37 -1.88 35.35
N VAL A 7 -5.57 -1.30 35.37
CA VAL A 7 -5.84 0.10 35.01
C VAL A 7 -6.14 0.88 36.28
N ARG A 8 -5.41 1.98 36.49
CA ARG A 8 -5.57 2.88 37.64
C ARG A 8 -5.79 4.30 37.17
N VAL A 9 -6.77 5.00 37.74
CA VAL A 9 -6.94 6.45 37.57
C VAL A 9 -5.91 7.17 38.44
N THR A 10 -4.96 7.86 37.82
CA THR A 10 -3.86 8.54 38.51
C THR A 10 -4.00 10.05 38.60
N ALA A 11 -4.65 10.68 37.63
CA ALA A 11 -4.96 12.11 37.68
C ALA A 11 -6.29 12.39 36.97
N LYS A 12 -6.95 13.47 37.39
CA LYS A 12 -8.13 14.05 36.74
C LYS A 12 -8.11 15.57 36.95
N ASN A 13 -7.87 16.33 35.89
CA ASN A 13 -7.78 17.80 35.96
C ASN A 13 -8.98 18.50 35.31
N ALA A 14 -9.67 17.82 34.40
CA ALA A 14 -10.88 18.31 33.76
C ALA A 14 -12.03 18.57 34.73
N THR A 15 -12.90 19.53 34.40
CA THR A 15 -14.17 19.73 35.14
C THR A 15 -15.26 18.77 34.67
N PHE A 16 -15.25 18.34 33.40
CA PHE A 16 -16.25 17.43 32.88
C PHE A 16 -16.27 16.09 33.63
N LYS A 17 -17.43 15.44 33.64
CA LYS A 17 -17.53 14.06 34.14
C LYS A 17 -16.78 13.16 33.16
N GLN A 18 -15.97 12.25 33.68
CA GLN A 18 -15.16 11.37 32.88
C GLN A 18 -15.27 9.93 33.35
N GLN A 19 -15.18 9.02 32.38
CA GLN A 19 -15.21 7.58 32.60
C GLN A 19 -14.26 6.90 31.62
N PHE A 20 -13.92 5.65 31.89
CA PHE A 20 -13.29 4.80 30.89
C PHE A 20 -14.09 3.51 30.71
N VAL A 21 -14.10 3.01 29.48
CA VAL A 21 -14.88 1.84 29.07
C VAL A 21 -13.92 0.77 28.60
N VAL A 22 -14.05 -0.42 29.17
CA VAL A 22 -13.30 -1.62 28.79
C VAL A 22 -14.24 -2.59 28.07
N GLN A 23 -13.84 -3.02 26.87
CA GLN A 23 -14.61 -3.93 26.03
C GLN A 23 -13.73 -4.99 25.37
N GLY A 24 -14.31 -6.14 25.03
CA GLY A 24 -13.63 -7.24 24.35
C GLY A 24 -12.69 -8.08 25.24
N ALA A 25 -12.59 -7.78 26.54
CA ALA A 25 -11.77 -8.53 27.48
C ALA A 25 -12.42 -9.88 27.86
N THR A 26 -11.62 -10.82 28.38
CA THR A 26 -12.14 -12.04 29.04
C THR A 26 -12.74 -11.71 30.40
N SER A 27 -12.14 -10.79 31.16
CA SER A 27 -12.69 -10.26 32.41
C SER A 27 -12.33 -8.78 32.57
N GLY A 28 -13.11 -8.04 33.36
CA GLY A 28 -12.92 -6.60 33.56
C GLY A 28 -13.59 -5.72 32.50
N ASN A 29 -14.56 -6.23 31.74
CA ASN A 29 -15.40 -5.41 30.86
C ASN A 29 -16.37 -4.55 31.68
N GLY A 30 -16.61 -3.32 31.21
CA GLY A 30 -17.58 -2.42 31.82
C GLY A 30 -17.21 -0.96 31.69
N THR A 31 -18.02 -0.11 32.32
CA THR A 31 -17.81 1.33 32.42
C THR A 31 -17.36 1.67 33.84
N TYR A 32 -16.24 2.39 33.95
CA TYR A 32 -15.59 2.70 35.22
C TYR A 32 -15.43 4.20 35.38
N GLN A 33 -15.66 4.70 36.60
CA GLN A 33 -15.57 6.13 36.90
C GLN A 33 -14.12 6.63 36.78
N GLY A 34 -13.91 7.74 36.08
CA GLY A 34 -12.61 8.41 35.94
C GLY A 34 -12.25 9.24 37.18
N THR A 35 -12.39 8.69 38.39
CA THR A 35 -12.13 9.42 39.64
C THR A 35 -10.86 8.92 40.31
N VAL A 36 -9.98 9.84 40.72
CA VAL A 36 -8.75 9.50 41.46
C VAL A 36 -9.11 8.81 42.78
N GLY A 37 -8.46 7.68 43.07
CA GLY A 37 -8.74 6.87 44.27
C GLY A 37 -9.84 5.81 44.07
N ALA A 38 -10.45 5.73 42.88
CA ALA A 38 -11.24 4.56 42.51
C ALA A 38 -10.41 3.27 42.55
N ALA A 39 -11.05 2.14 42.81
CA ALA A 39 -10.38 0.85 42.84
C ALA A 39 -9.74 0.52 41.48
N ASP A 40 -8.55 -0.08 41.52
CA ASP A 40 -7.87 -0.58 40.34
C ASP A 40 -8.73 -1.61 39.61
N VAL A 41 -8.77 -1.50 38.28
CA VAL A 41 -9.52 -2.43 37.43
C VAL A 41 -8.54 -3.44 36.84
N VAL A 42 -8.67 -4.70 37.23
CA VAL A 42 -7.92 -5.80 36.63
C VAL A 42 -8.65 -6.27 35.38
N VAL A 43 -7.98 -6.16 34.24
CA VAL A 43 -8.50 -6.55 32.93
C VAL A 43 -7.66 -7.71 32.41
N THR A 44 -8.32 -8.81 32.04
CA THR A 44 -7.65 -9.98 31.47
C THR A 44 -8.19 -10.29 30.09
N GLY A 45 -7.33 -10.69 29.17
CA GLY A 45 -7.74 -11.13 27.84
C GLY A 45 -6.58 -11.10 26.85
N ALA A 46 -6.71 -11.81 25.74
CA ALA A 46 -5.71 -11.77 24.68
C ALA A 46 -5.62 -10.36 24.05
N MET A 47 -6.77 -9.75 23.78
CA MET A 47 -6.88 -8.41 23.24
C MET A 47 -8.19 -7.77 23.69
N TRP A 48 -8.16 -6.47 23.96
CA TRP A 48 -9.32 -5.71 24.42
C TRP A 48 -9.11 -4.20 24.17
N THR A 49 -10.20 -3.43 24.21
CA THR A 49 -10.21 -1.99 23.96
C THR A 49 -10.43 -1.21 25.25
N LEU A 50 -9.83 -0.02 25.30
CA LEU A 50 -10.01 0.95 26.38
C LEU A 50 -10.33 2.30 25.74
N ASN A 51 -11.49 2.85 26.04
CA ASN A 51 -11.89 4.18 25.59
C ASN A 51 -12.03 5.12 26.80
N ILE A 52 -11.44 6.30 26.75
CA ILE A 52 -11.65 7.37 27.74
C ILE A 52 -12.76 8.27 27.21
N GLN A 53 -13.74 8.59 28.05
CA GLN A 53 -14.92 9.35 27.68
C GLN A 53 -15.12 10.54 28.62
N HIS A 54 -15.63 11.64 28.06
CA HIS A 54 -16.07 12.81 28.81
C HIS A 54 -17.53 13.14 28.48
N ASP A 55 -18.23 13.79 29.40
CA ASP A 55 -19.61 14.25 29.22
C ASP A 55 -19.68 15.78 29.37
N PRO A 56 -19.86 16.53 28.26
CA PRO A 56 -20.03 17.98 28.28
C PRO A 56 -21.45 18.42 28.69
N GLY A 57 -22.32 17.48 29.09
CA GLY A 57 -23.72 17.72 29.45
C GLY A 57 -24.74 17.20 28.42
N THR A 58 -24.26 16.68 27.28
CA THR A 58 -25.08 16.09 26.21
C THR A 58 -24.93 14.57 26.12
N GLY A 59 -24.22 13.95 27.07
CA GLY A 59 -23.92 12.53 27.07
C GLY A 59 -22.42 12.25 26.89
N PHE A 60 -22.01 11.04 27.23
CA PHE A 60 -20.61 10.62 27.12
C PHE A 60 -20.17 10.45 25.66
N GLN A 61 -19.04 11.06 25.33
CA GLN A 61 -18.35 10.95 24.05
C GLN A 61 -16.87 10.61 24.27
N ASN A 62 -16.22 10.03 23.27
CA ASN A 62 -14.82 9.65 23.36
C ASN A 62 -13.93 10.90 23.45
N SER A 63 -12.91 10.82 24.30
CA SER A 63 -11.86 11.84 24.47
C SER A 63 -10.69 11.48 23.57
N ASP A 64 -9.97 12.50 23.11
CA ASP A 64 -8.69 12.26 22.45
C ASP A 64 -7.72 11.64 23.45
N ALA A 65 -6.86 10.73 22.99
CA ALA A 65 -5.91 10.05 23.86
C ALA A 65 -4.54 9.86 23.19
N ARG A 66 -3.49 9.93 24.01
CA ARG A 66 -2.12 9.61 23.63
C ARG A 66 -1.46 8.72 24.67
N ILE A 67 -0.45 7.96 24.26
CA ILE A 67 0.29 7.08 25.16
C ILE A 67 1.66 7.63 25.51
N LYS A 68 2.15 7.32 26.71
CA LYS A 68 3.55 7.49 27.10
C LYS A 68 4.30 6.18 26.93
N PHE A 69 5.61 6.28 26.74
CA PHE A 69 6.44 5.08 26.63
C PHE A 69 6.49 4.31 27.96
N PRO A 70 6.48 2.97 27.88
CA PRO A 70 6.52 2.12 29.05
C PRO A 70 7.88 2.16 29.73
N THR A 71 7.84 1.93 31.04
CA THR A 71 9.01 1.82 31.91
C THR A 71 8.86 0.61 32.82
N LYS A 72 9.98 0.04 33.27
CA LYS A 72 9.95 -0.99 34.31
C LYS A 72 10.03 -0.31 35.68
N VAL A 73 9.00 -0.50 36.50
CA VAL A 73 8.95 0.02 37.88
C VAL A 73 8.68 -1.13 38.84
N GLY A 74 9.66 -1.42 39.67
CA GLY A 74 9.65 -2.62 40.51
C GLY A 74 9.51 -3.89 39.67
N GLY A 75 8.55 -4.74 40.03
CA GLY A 75 8.22 -5.99 39.33
C GLY A 75 7.29 -5.83 38.13
N ASN A 76 6.92 -4.60 37.73
CA ASN A 76 5.92 -4.35 36.70
C ASN A 76 6.48 -3.56 35.51
N TYR A 77 5.95 -3.82 34.31
CA TYR A 77 5.95 -2.84 33.24
C TYR A 77 4.76 -1.89 33.45
N GLN A 78 4.99 -0.60 33.26
CA GLN A 78 3.95 0.42 33.40
C GLN A 78 4.04 1.49 32.32
N PHE A 79 2.90 2.03 31.91
CA PHE A 79 2.81 3.20 31.05
C PHE A 79 1.56 4.01 31.37
N GLN A 80 1.44 5.19 30.76
CA GLN A 80 0.30 6.08 30.94
C GLN A 80 -0.46 6.30 29.64
N ILE A 81 -1.78 6.37 29.75
CA ILE A 81 -2.70 6.90 28.74
C ILE A 81 -3.17 8.25 29.26
N GLN A 82 -3.01 9.28 28.44
CA GLN A 82 -3.33 10.66 28.72
C GLN A 82 -4.44 11.11 27.80
N SER A 83 -5.55 11.64 28.33
CA SER A 83 -6.66 12.13 27.51
C SER A 83 -6.76 13.64 27.47
N ASN A 84 -7.34 14.14 26.39
CA ASN A 84 -7.84 15.50 26.25
C ASN A 84 -9.35 15.44 26.05
N ASP A 85 -10.12 16.11 26.91
CA ASP A 85 -11.55 16.29 26.72
C ASP A 85 -11.82 17.33 25.62
N GLY A 86 -13.07 17.47 25.19
CA GLY A 86 -13.44 18.38 24.11
C GLY A 86 -13.30 19.89 24.44
N GLY A 87 -12.59 20.22 25.53
CA GLY A 87 -12.19 21.57 25.91
C GLY A 87 -11.24 22.23 24.92
N GLY A 88 -10.90 23.50 25.19
CA GLY A 88 -10.04 24.30 24.32
C GLY A 88 -8.54 24.10 24.55
N ASP A 89 -8.14 23.45 25.64
CA ASP A 89 -6.77 23.05 25.96
C ASP A 89 -6.35 21.79 25.19
N GLN A 90 -5.03 21.60 25.07
CA GLN A 90 -4.39 20.49 24.35
C GLN A 90 -3.23 19.90 25.15
N ASP A 91 -3.30 19.98 26.48
CA ASP A 91 -2.25 19.50 27.38
C ASP A 91 -2.31 17.98 27.63
N PHE A 92 -3.47 17.35 27.36
CA PHE A 92 -3.79 15.95 27.61
C PHE A 92 -3.54 15.55 29.07
N ASP A 93 -4.00 16.36 30.03
CA ASP A 93 -3.93 15.99 31.44
C ASP A 93 -5.31 15.83 32.12
N ASP A 94 -6.37 15.88 31.31
CA ASP A 94 -7.76 15.83 31.74
C ASP A 94 -8.13 14.56 32.51
N LEU A 95 -7.75 13.40 31.98
CA LEU A 95 -7.75 12.11 32.68
C LEU A 95 -6.44 11.38 32.36
N VAL A 96 -5.76 10.91 33.39
CA VAL A 96 -4.54 10.10 33.23
C VAL A 96 -4.74 8.73 33.84
N LEU A 97 -4.69 7.70 33.00
CA LEU A 97 -4.72 6.31 33.40
C LEU A 97 -3.30 5.75 33.41
N THR A 98 -2.92 5.09 34.50
CA THR A 98 -1.71 4.28 34.55
C THR A 98 -2.07 2.82 34.36
N CYS A 99 -1.50 2.20 33.33
CA CYS A 99 -1.65 0.79 33.02
C CYS A 99 -0.38 0.05 33.43
N PHE A 100 -0.51 -1.04 34.19
CA PHE A 100 0.64 -1.84 34.60
C PHE A 100 0.38 -3.34 34.56
N THR A 101 1.43 -4.12 34.37
CA THR A 101 1.39 -5.58 34.30
C THR A 101 2.69 -6.18 34.85
N PRO A 102 2.68 -7.39 35.47
CA PRO A 102 3.90 -8.04 35.92
C PRO A 102 4.93 -8.23 34.79
N ALA A 103 6.20 -7.92 35.09
CA ALA A 103 7.32 -8.12 34.18
C ALA A 103 7.92 -9.53 34.39
N GLY A 104 7.27 -10.55 33.81
CA GLY A 104 7.74 -11.93 33.84
C GLY A 104 8.86 -12.21 32.82
N TYR A 105 9.41 -13.42 32.88
CA TYR A 105 10.48 -13.85 31.96
C TYR A 105 9.98 -14.15 30.54
N GLN A 106 8.67 -14.37 30.39
CA GLN A 106 7.98 -14.58 29.12
C GLN A 106 7.35 -13.30 28.57
N ASP A 107 7.33 -12.21 29.34
CA ASP A 107 6.66 -10.95 28.98
C ASP A 107 7.61 -10.05 28.20
N TYR A 108 7.31 -9.87 26.92
CA TYR A 108 8.04 -9.02 26.00
C TYR A 108 7.23 -7.79 25.63
N LEU A 109 7.91 -6.65 25.57
CA LEU A 109 7.33 -5.37 25.25
C LEU A 109 8.24 -4.62 24.27
N ALA A 110 7.79 -4.54 23.02
CA ALA A 110 8.34 -3.63 22.03
C ALA A 110 7.53 -2.33 22.01
N TYR A 111 8.19 -1.18 21.99
CA TYR A 111 7.52 0.11 21.92
C TYR A 111 8.35 1.08 21.09
N GLY A 112 7.77 2.17 20.63
CA GLY A 112 8.55 3.19 19.95
C GLY A 112 7.68 4.16 19.17
N HIS A 113 8.34 4.89 18.29
CA HIS A 113 7.69 5.88 17.43
C HIS A 113 7.83 5.48 15.96
N VAL A 114 6.71 5.55 15.24
CA VAL A 114 6.66 5.38 13.80
C VAL A 114 6.68 6.74 13.12
N SER A 115 7.62 6.93 12.20
CA SER A 115 7.62 8.09 11.31
C SER A 115 7.47 7.66 9.85
N THR A 116 6.97 8.56 9.03
CA THR A 116 6.99 8.47 7.58
C THR A 116 8.12 9.33 7.03
N TYR A 117 8.75 8.91 5.93
CA TYR A 117 9.79 9.69 5.27
C TYR A 117 9.55 9.83 3.77
N SER A 118 9.96 10.97 3.21
CA SER A 118 9.81 11.30 1.79
C SER A 118 10.93 12.22 1.29
N GLY A 119 10.92 12.57 0.01
CA GLY A 119 11.90 13.45 -0.61
C GLY A 119 13.05 12.69 -1.27
N LEU A 120 14.28 13.18 -1.08
CA LEU A 120 15.48 12.63 -1.72
C LEU A 120 16.19 11.55 -0.89
N CYS A 121 15.50 10.95 0.09
CA CYS A 121 16.08 9.90 0.91
C CYS A 121 16.55 8.71 0.08
N LEU A 122 17.86 8.43 0.15
CA LEU A 122 18.48 7.28 -0.49
C LEU A 122 18.39 6.00 0.34
N TYR A 123 18.00 6.12 1.62
CA TYR A 123 17.91 5.02 2.58
C TYR A 123 16.96 5.39 3.74
N ASN A 124 16.60 4.39 4.54
CA ASN A 124 15.76 4.57 5.72
C ASN A 124 16.51 5.42 6.78
N PRO A 125 15.99 6.60 7.15
CA PRO A 125 16.71 7.52 8.02
C PRO A 125 16.75 7.12 9.50
N CYS A 126 15.96 6.13 9.92
CA CYS A 126 15.75 5.80 11.33
C CYS A 126 16.50 4.56 11.79
N TYR A 127 17.02 3.77 10.84
CA TYR A 127 17.95 2.70 11.16
C TYR A 127 19.34 3.27 11.40
N ARG A 128 19.83 3.16 12.65
CA ARG A 128 21.14 3.74 13.05
C ARG A 128 22.30 2.75 12.97
N SER A 129 22.03 1.46 13.09
CA SER A 129 23.06 0.40 13.12
C SER A 129 23.45 -0.12 11.73
N HIS A 130 22.54 0.00 10.77
CA HIS A 130 22.70 -0.52 9.41
C HIS A 130 22.27 0.52 8.39
N PHE A 131 22.86 0.46 7.20
CA PHE A 131 22.28 1.11 6.03
C PHE A 131 21.16 0.24 5.50
N VAL A 132 19.94 0.76 5.58
CA VAL A 132 18.73 0.03 5.19
C VAL A 132 18.12 0.69 3.96
N ILE A 133 18.02 -0.08 2.88
CA ILE A 133 17.19 0.26 1.73
C ILE A 133 15.96 -0.61 1.84
N ASP A 134 14.78 -0.01 2.03
CA ASP A 134 13.53 -0.72 2.33
C ASP A 134 12.41 -0.44 1.32
N ASN A 135 12.73 0.20 0.19
CA ASN A 135 11.80 0.38 -0.92
C ASN A 135 12.50 0.45 -2.27
N ILE A 136 11.75 0.11 -3.32
CA ILE A 136 12.26 0.01 -4.69
C ILE A 136 12.76 1.34 -5.26
N TYR A 137 12.15 2.47 -4.87
CA TYR A 137 12.54 3.79 -5.36
C TYR A 137 13.91 4.21 -4.80
N ALA A 138 14.11 4.01 -3.50
CA ALA A 138 15.40 4.21 -2.86
C ALA A 138 16.46 3.28 -3.47
N PHE A 139 16.11 2.01 -3.74
CA PHE A 139 17.01 1.05 -4.40
C PHE A 139 17.44 1.52 -5.80
N GLN A 140 16.49 1.91 -6.65
CA GLN A 140 16.80 2.43 -7.99
C GLN A 140 17.67 3.68 -7.96
N LYS A 141 17.46 4.58 -7.00
CA LYS A 141 18.32 5.75 -6.80
C LYS A 141 19.69 5.37 -6.27
N ALA A 142 19.77 4.44 -5.32
CA ALA A 142 21.02 3.93 -4.76
C ALA A 142 21.91 3.34 -5.86
N LEU A 143 21.34 2.60 -6.81
CA LEU A 143 22.06 2.04 -7.97
C LEU A 143 22.61 3.10 -8.95
N LYS A 144 22.14 4.36 -8.89
CA LYS A 144 22.72 5.46 -9.68
C LYS A 144 23.98 6.05 -9.05
N ASN A 145 24.22 5.79 -7.76
CA ASN A 145 25.46 6.17 -7.09
C ASN A 145 26.50 5.05 -7.27
N PRO A 146 27.65 5.29 -7.94
CA PRO A 146 28.63 4.25 -8.22
C PRO A 146 29.15 3.53 -6.97
N GLY A 147 29.40 4.25 -5.87
CA GLY A 147 29.92 3.67 -4.64
C GLY A 147 28.89 2.79 -3.91
N ILE A 148 27.62 3.19 -3.91
CA ILE A 148 26.55 2.36 -3.32
C ILE A 148 26.28 1.14 -4.21
N ARG A 149 26.32 1.31 -5.54
CA ARG A 149 26.13 0.23 -6.49
C ARG A 149 27.15 -0.90 -6.31
N GLU A 150 28.44 -0.58 -6.17
CA GLU A 150 29.50 -1.58 -5.96
C GLU A 150 29.24 -2.43 -4.71
N VAL A 151 28.73 -1.82 -3.65
CA VAL A 151 28.40 -2.50 -2.39
C VAL A 151 27.19 -3.41 -2.54
N ILE A 152 26.16 -2.95 -3.25
CA ILE A 152 24.98 -3.76 -3.58
C ILE A 152 25.39 -4.93 -4.49
N GLU A 153 26.24 -4.71 -5.50
CA GLU A 153 26.76 -5.76 -6.38
C GLU A 153 27.56 -6.81 -5.60
N LYS A 154 28.27 -6.40 -4.55
CA LYS A 154 29.05 -7.30 -3.69
C LYS A 154 28.17 -8.16 -2.76
N TYR A 155 27.22 -7.56 -2.05
CA TYR A 155 26.46 -8.25 -1.00
C TYR A 155 25.09 -8.74 -1.44
N TYR A 156 24.51 -8.13 -2.48
CA TYR A 156 23.17 -8.42 -2.98
C TYR A 156 23.14 -8.53 -4.52
N PRO A 157 24.05 -9.29 -5.15
CA PRO A 157 24.12 -9.40 -6.61
C PRO A 157 22.79 -9.92 -7.22
N GLU A 158 22.07 -10.77 -6.49
CA GLU A 158 20.80 -11.34 -6.90
C GLU A 158 19.63 -10.35 -6.88
N ARG A 159 19.77 -9.23 -6.17
CA ARG A 159 18.74 -8.17 -6.11
C ARG A 159 18.82 -7.18 -7.26
N ILE A 160 19.91 -7.22 -8.05
CA ILE A 160 20.09 -6.34 -9.19
C ILE A 160 19.31 -6.93 -10.36
N PRO A 161 18.33 -6.20 -10.91
CA PRO A 161 17.55 -6.70 -12.03
C PRO A 161 18.51 -7.06 -13.18
N PRO A 162 18.39 -8.25 -13.78
CA PRO A 162 19.06 -8.50 -15.06
C PRO A 162 18.60 -7.43 -16.05
N VAL A 163 19.39 -7.13 -17.08
CA VAL A 163 18.90 -6.32 -18.20
C VAL A 163 17.82 -7.15 -18.90
N ILE A 164 16.55 -6.91 -18.52
CA ILE A 164 15.41 -7.68 -19.01
C ILE A 164 15.14 -7.26 -20.47
N VAL A 165 15.29 -8.21 -21.38
CA VAL A 165 14.95 -8.08 -22.82
C VAL A 165 13.50 -8.52 -23.10
N ASN A 166 12.68 -8.78 -22.06
CA ASN A 166 11.33 -9.34 -22.18
C ASN A 166 10.25 -8.48 -21.47
N PRO A 167 9.14 -8.12 -22.12
CA PRO A 167 8.31 -6.98 -21.71
C PRO A 167 7.31 -7.21 -20.56
N ASN A 168 7.21 -8.41 -19.98
CA ASN A 168 6.25 -8.66 -18.88
C ASN A 168 6.76 -9.71 -17.88
N PRO A 169 7.64 -9.33 -16.94
CA PRO A 169 7.80 -10.12 -15.73
C PRO A 169 6.49 -10.04 -14.89
N PRO A 170 6.13 -11.10 -14.14
CA PRO A 170 5.07 -10.99 -13.15
C PRO A 170 5.37 -9.84 -12.18
N ASP A 171 4.33 -9.15 -11.70
CA ASP A 171 4.49 -8.03 -10.79
C ASP A 171 5.41 -8.42 -9.63
N PRO A 172 6.49 -7.66 -9.37
CA PRO A 172 7.40 -8.00 -8.30
C PRO A 172 6.64 -7.96 -6.97
N GLY A 173 6.84 -8.98 -6.14
CA GLY A 173 6.34 -9.00 -4.77
C GLY A 173 6.85 -7.83 -3.93
N PRO A 174 6.37 -7.67 -2.69
CA PRO A 174 6.79 -6.58 -1.80
C PRO A 174 8.32 -6.55 -1.68
N PHE A 175 8.88 -5.34 -1.80
CA PHE A 175 10.33 -5.14 -1.77
C PHE A 175 10.89 -5.59 -0.41
N LYS A 176 11.84 -6.54 -0.44
CA LYS A 176 12.53 -7.02 0.76
C LYS A 176 13.67 -6.07 1.11
N PRO A 177 13.75 -5.56 2.35
CA PRO A 177 14.80 -4.62 2.73
C PRO A 177 16.20 -5.21 2.61
N LEU A 178 17.14 -4.40 2.14
CA LEU A 178 18.58 -4.69 2.17
C LEU A 178 19.16 -4.08 3.43
N MET A 179 19.98 -4.84 4.17
CA MET A 179 20.66 -4.37 5.37
C MET A 179 22.17 -4.48 5.17
N ILE A 180 22.86 -3.35 5.18
CA ILE A 180 24.32 -3.30 5.05
C ILE A 180 24.92 -2.85 6.38
N ASN A 181 25.68 -3.72 7.03
CA ASN A 181 26.37 -3.44 8.28
C ASN A 181 27.57 -2.51 8.03
N LEU A 182 27.62 -1.41 8.78
CA LEU A 182 28.64 -0.38 8.66
C LEU A 182 29.83 -0.59 9.61
N SER A 183 29.70 -1.51 10.56
CA SER A 183 30.64 -1.71 11.67
C SER A 183 31.57 -2.91 11.47
N ASP A 184 31.08 -4.07 11.00
CA ASP A 184 31.89 -5.28 10.73
C ASP A 184 31.63 -5.90 9.34
N ASP A 185 32.61 -6.57 8.72
CA ASP A 185 32.47 -7.22 7.40
C ASP A 185 31.33 -8.25 7.40
N ARG A 186 30.99 -8.78 8.59
CA ARG A 186 29.80 -9.59 8.83
C ARG A 186 28.52 -8.74 8.81
N GLN A 187 27.52 -9.20 8.07
CA GLN A 187 26.25 -8.48 7.89
C GLN A 187 25.20 -8.78 8.97
N THR A 188 25.51 -9.67 9.92
CA THR A 188 24.68 -10.04 11.08
C THR A 188 25.39 -9.67 12.41
N PRO A 189 24.70 -9.67 13.58
CA PRO A 189 25.27 -9.23 14.86
C PRO A 189 26.59 -9.92 15.27
N SER A 190 27.39 -9.25 16.12
CA SER A 190 28.69 -9.74 16.59
C SER A 190 28.59 -11.08 17.33
N ARG A 191 29.51 -12.01 17.03
CA ARG A 191 29.68 -13.25 17.79
C ARG A 191 30.30 -12.96 19.15
N VAL A 192 29.49 -12.99 20.20
CA VAL A 192 29.99 -12.95 21.59
C VAL A 192 30.10 -14.40 22.07
N ALA A 193 31.21 -14.81 22.66
CA ALA A 193 31.26 -16.07 23.40
C ALA A 193 31.44 -15.80 24.89
N ASP A 194 30.58 -16.42 25.68
CA ASP A 194 30.72 -16.44 27.12
C ASP A 194 31.50 -17.69 27.56
N LEU A 195 32.50 -17.48 28.41
CA LEU A 195 33.22 -18.55 29.10
C LEU A 195 32.50 -18.82 30.43
N PHE A 196 31.94 -20.02 30.57
CA PHE A 196 31.31 -20.48 31.81
C PHE A 196 32.27 -21.37 32.59
N SER A 197 32.53 -21.06 33.86
CA SER A 197 33.12 -22.02 34.80
C SER A 197 32.02 -22.72 35.58
N ILE A 198 32.01 -24.05 35.58
CA ILE A 198 31.14 -24.84 36.44
C ILE A 198 31.85 -24.98 37.80
N GLU A 199 31.38 -24.28 38.82
CA GLU A 199 31.71 -24.62 40.21
C GLU A 199 30.84 -25.80 40.62
N ASN A 200 31.46 -26.98 40.78
CA ASN A 200 30.82 -28.08 41.50
C ASN A 200 30.92 -27.72 42.99
N GLU A 201 29.87 -27.14 43.57
CA GLU A 201 29.72 -27.22 45.03
C GLU A 201 29.37 -28.68 45.37
N GLU A 202 30.38 -29.46 45.75
CA GLU A 202 30.14 -30.69 46.52
C GLU A 202 29.49 -30.30 47.85
N ARG A 203 28.16 -30.20 47.86
CA ARG A 203 27.41 -30.29 49.12
C ARG A 203 27.64 -31.68 49.68
N ALA A 204 28.50 -31.77 50.69
CA ALA A 204 28.58 -32.94 51.56
C ALA A 204 27.18 -33.25 52.09
N ILE A 205 26.61 -34.36 51.63
CA ILE A 205 25.32 -34.89 52.09
C ILE A 205 25.52 -35.38 53.52
N ASP A 206 25.04 -34.61 54.50
CA ASP A 206 24.88 -35.12 55.85
C ASP A 206 23.72 -36.12 55.87
N THR A 207 24.06 -37.40 56.04
CA THR A 207 23.22 -38.55 55.75
C THR A 207 22.33 -38.91 56.96
N ARG A 208 21.55 -37.94 57.47
CA ARG A 208 20.70 -38.18 58.64
C ARG A 208 19.40 -37.37 58.69
N ALA A 209 18.62 -37.38 57.59
CA ALA A 209 17.19 -37.07 57.65
C ALA A 209 16.40 -37.63 56.45
N ALA A 210 16.67 -38.87 56.05
CA ALA A 210 15.79 -39.60 55.14
C ALA A 210 14.64 -40.21 55.96
N ASN A 211 13.48 -39.55 55.99
CA ASN A 211 12.15 -40.15 56.09
C ASN A 211 11.08 -39.05 56.19
N LEU A 212 10.43 -38.71 55.08
CA LEU A 212 8.98 -38.47 54.94
C LEU A 212 8.65 -38.10 53.48
N LYS A 213 7.50 -38.60 53.02
CA LYS A 213 7.03 -38.65 51.63
C LYS A 213 6.88 -37.27 50.97
N GLY A 214 7.24 -37.18 49.70
CA GLY A 214 6.84 -36.11 48.77
C GLY A 214 7.68 -36.18 47.49
N ALA A 215 7.05 -36.50 46.36
CA ALA A 215 7.68 -36.35 45.05
C ALA A 215 7.72 -34.85 44.72
N GLU A 216 8.83 -34.19 45.04
CA GLU A 216 9.13 -32.83 44.60
C GLU A 216 10.29 -32.85 43.59
N ASN A 217 10.04 -32.18 42.47
CA ASN A 217 10.97 -31.39 41.67
C ASN A 217 12.46 -31.75 41.79
N ILE A 218 12.96 -32.49 40.80
CA ILE A 218 14.39 -32.51 40.50
C ILE A 218 14.73 -31.13 39.93
N SER A 219 15.11 -30.19 40.80
CA SER A 219 15.76 -28.95 40.40
C SER A 219 17.21 -29.27 40.02
N PHE A 220 17.50 -29.28 38.73
CA PHE A 220 18.88 -29.23 38.26
C PHE A 220 19.32 -27.76 38.27
N GLU A 221 19.49 -27.19 39.47
CA GLU A 221 20.15 -25.88 39.62
C GLU A 221 21.66 -26.08 39.41
N ARG A 222 22.10 -26.18 38.16
CA ARG A 222 23.46 -25.76 37.80
C ARG A 222 23.43 -24.24 37.75
N THR A 223 23.89 -23.59 38.80
CA THR A 223 24.11 -22.15 38.79
C THR A 223 25.31 -21.86 37.86
N LEU A 224 25.04 -21.56 36.59
CA LEU A 224 26.03 -21.00 35.67
C LEU A 224 26.43 -19.62 36.19
N LYS A 225 27.61 -19.51 36.82
CA LYS A 225 28.20 -18.20 37.10
C LYS A 225 28.85 -17.66 35.83
N TYR A 226 28.24 -16.61 35.28
CA TYR A 226 28.87 -15.76 34.27
C TYR A 226 30.21 -15.27 34.80
N THR A 227 31.31 -15.62 34.13
CA THR A 227 32.65 -15.23 34.56
C THR A 227 33.14 -14.01 33.77
N LYS A 228 32.90 -13.97 32.45
CA LYS A 228 33.22 -12.84 31.56
C LYS A 228 32.71 -13.11 30.14
N SER A 229 32.19 -12.09 29.45
CA SER A 229 32.02 -12.09 27.99
C SER A 229 33.35 -11.81 27.32
N ILE A 230 33.75 -12.69 26.41
CA ILE A 230 34.86 -12.42 25.50
C ILE A 230 34.25 -12.13 24.14
N GLN A 231 34.40 -10.89 23.68
CA GLN A 231 34.29 -10.60 22.25
C GLN A 231 35.35 -11.47 21.57
N LEU A 232 34.93 -12.45 20.77
CA LEU A 232 35.85 -13.41 20.16
C LEU A 232 36.83 -12.76 19.16
N ASP A 233 36.64 -11.48 18.86
CA ASP A 233 37.46 -10.71 17.95
C ASP A 233 38.31 -9.65 18.71
N ALA A 234 39.34 -10.10 19.44
CA ALA A 234 40.39 -9.22 19.98
C ALA A 234 41.45 -8.82 18.93
N ASN A 235 41.27 -9.21 17.67
CA ASN A 235 42.08 -8.76 16.53
C ASN A 235 41.23 -7.99 15.50
N ILE A 236 40.27 -7.16 15.97
CA ILE A 236 39.67 -6.14 15.10
C ILE A 236 40.75 -5.08 14.86
N SER A 237 41.38 -5.19 13.70
CA SER A 237 42.24 -4.16 13.14
C SER A 237 41.53 -2.81 13.23
N SER A 238 42.19 -1.80 13.79
CA SER A 238 41.77 -0.39 13.80
C SER A 238 41.76 0.24 12.39
N THR A 239 41.64 -0.56 11.34
CA THR A 239 41.54 -0.12 9.96
C THR A 239 40.20 -0.55 9.40
N LEU A 240 39.23 0.36 9.41
CA LEU A 240 38.14 0.34 8.42
C LEU A 240 38.79 0.15 7.04
N SER A 241 38.31 -0.83 6.25
CA SER A 241 38.75 -1.01 4.86
C SER A 241 38.48 0.27 4.06
N SER A 242 39.26 0.55 3.00
CA SER A 242 39.06 1.75 2.17
C SER A 242 37.62 1.84 1.64
N ALA A 243 37.07 0.72 1.17
CA ALA A 243 35.68 0.61 0.73
C ALA A 243 34.67 1.08 1.79
N ARG A 244 34.94 0.87 3.09
CA ARG A 244 34.05 1.34 4.18
C ARG A 244 34.17 2.82 4.48
N ARG A 245 35.36 3.41 4.36
CA ARG A 245 35.52 4.87 4.45
C ARG A 245 34.77 5.57 3.31
N ASP A 246 34.76 4.97 2.13
CA ASP A 246 34.01 5.47 0.98
C ASP A 246 32.49 5.36 1.21
N ILE A 247 32.01 4.25 1.79
CA ILE A 247 30.60 4.10 2.20
C ILE A 247 30.26 5.16 3.27
N VAL A 248 31.05 5.28 4.36
CA VAL A 248 30.90 6.31 5.42
C VAL A 248 30.83 7.73 4.83
N GLY A 249 31.73 8.08 3.91
CA GLY A 249 31.76 9.37 3.22
C GLY A 249 30.60 9.63 2.24
N VAL A 250 30.00 8.57 1.69
CA VAL A 250 28.76 8.67 0.91
C VAL A 250 27.54 8.96 1.82
N PHE A 251 27.51 8.50 3.07
CA PHE A 251 26.39 8.79 3.99
C PHE A 251 26.28 10.25 4.40
N ASP A 252 27.41 10.89 4.72
CA ASP A 252 27.39 12.27 5.21
C ASP A 252 26.82 13.23 4.17
N ASN A 253 26.93 12.90 2.88
CA ASN A 253 26.39 13.68 1.76
C ASN A 253 24.95 13.28 1.35
N ALA A 254 24.44 12.12 1.80
CA ALA A 254 23.19 11.53 1.32
C ALA A 254 21.93 11.93 2.11
N ARG A 255 22.05 12.66 3.23
CA ARG A 255 20.90 13.10 4.07
C ARG A 255 20.22 14.40 3.62
N PHE A 256 20.75 15.09 2.61
CA PHE A 256 20.17 16.35 2.14
C PHE A 256 18.83 16.12 1.43
N GLY A 257 17.76 16.75 1.93
CA GLY A 257 16.44 16.75 1.28
C GLY A 257 15.48 15.64 1.71
N CYS A 258 15.70 15.02 2.88
CA CYS A 258 14.72 14.14 3.53
C CYS A 258 13.68 14.94 4.33
N SER A 259 12.41 14.56 4.22
CA SER A 259 11.33 15.07 5.08
C SER A 259 10.76 13.92 5.91
N ILE A 260 10.62 14.13 7.22
CA ILE A 260 10.09 13.15 8.18
C ILE A 260 8.84 13.72 8.84
N ALA A 261 7.79 12.91 8.97
CA ALA A 261 6.53 13.27 9.65
C ALA A 261 6.00 12.08 10.47
N ASP A 262 5.17 12.32 11.48
CA ASP A 262 4.63 11.24 12.32
C ASP A 262 3.77 10.25 11.52
N GLY A 263 3.98 8.96 11.74
CA GLY A 263 3.18 7.88 11.17
C GLY A 263 1.95 7.58 12.04
N LYS A 264 0.87 8.33 11.86
CA LYS A 264 -0.32 8.30 12.73
C LYS A 264 -1.31 7.19 12.33
N ASN A 265 -1.93 6.54 13.30
CA ASN A 265 -2.96 5.50 13.12
C ASN A 265 -2.57 4.33 12.18
N ILE A 266 -1.29 4.00 12.11
CA ILE A 266 -0.75 2.89 11.32
C ILE A 266 -0.91 1.58 12.09
N SER A 267 -1.42 0.56 11.41
CA SER A 267 -1.46 -0.81 11.94
C SER A 267 -0.16 -1.52 11.63
N LEU A 268 0.46 -2.07 12.68
CA LEU A 268 1.75 -2.76 12.64
C LEU A 268 1.50 -4.23 12.96
N ASN A 269 2.02 -5.12 12.12
CA ASN A 269 2.09 -6.55 12.37
C ASN A 269 3.51 -6.88 12.83
N PHE A 270 3.63 -7.57 13.97
CA PHE A 270 4.90 -8.03 14.51
C PHE A 270 5.05 -9.51 14.22
N GLU A 271 6.12 -9.85 13.55
CA GLU A 271 6.49 -11.21 13.19
C GLU A 271 7.83 -11.54 13.83
N GLU A 272 7.93 -12.72 14.41
CA GLU A 272 9.21 -13.34 14.75
C GLU A 272 9.83 -13.89 13.46
N TYR A 273 11.15 -13.78 13.34
CA TYR A 273 11.91 -14.11 12.14
C TYR A 273 13.04 -15.08 12.44
N ASP A 274 12.99 -16.28 11.87
CA ASP A 274 14.08 -17.24 11.97
C ASP A 274 15.15 -16.99 10.91
N ARG A 275 16.41 -16.86 11.33
CA ARG A 275 17.51 -16.63 10.39
C ARG A 275 17.74 -17.85 9.51
N THR A 276 17.91 -17.62 8.21
CA THR A 276 18.28 -18.68 7.27
C THR A 276 19.66 -19.26 7.60
N ALA A 277 19.93 -20.49 7.16
CA ALA A 277 21.25 -21.11 7.35
C ALA A 277 22.40 -20.26 6.78
N ALA A 278 22.16 -19.52 5.70
CA ALA A 278 23.12 -18.61 5.11
C ALA A 278 23.38 -17.39 6.01
N GLU A 279 22.32 -16.78 6.57
CA GLU A 279 22.43 -15.65 7.51
C GLU A 279 23.15 -16.05 8.80
N LYS A 280 22.85 -17.24 9.34
CA LYS A 280 23.57 -17.85 10.48
C LYS A 280 25.05 -18.05 10.17
N ALA A 281 25.41 -18.34 8.91
CA ALA A 281 26.81 -18.43 8.49
C ALA A 281 27.51 -17.06 8.36
N GLY A 282 26.79 -15.94 8.48
CA GLY A 282 27.30 -14.57 8.38
C GLY A 282 27.02 -13.86 7.06
N ASN A 283 26.19 -14.45 6.19
CA ASN A 283 25.77 -13.81 4.94
C ASN A 283 24.77 -12.66 5.17
N PRO A 284 24.59 -11.77 4.18
CA PRO A 284 23.65 -10.65 4.25
C PRO A 284 22.21 -11.07 4.53
N TYR A 285 21.46 -10.22 5.24
CA TYR A 285 20.03 -10.40 5.50
C TYR A 285 19.26 -10.46 4.18
N THR A 286 18.47 -11.51 4.02
CA THR A 286 17.68 -11.81 2.81
C THR A 286 16.18 -11.55 3.00
N GLY A 287 15.69 -11.66 4.24
CA GLY A 287 14.27 -11.59 4.59
C GLY A 287 13.46 -12.82 4.18
N ASN A 288 14.12 -13.93 3.84
CA ASN A 288 13.52 -15.18 3.36
C ASN A 288 13.39 -16.25 4.46
N GLY A 289 13.84 -15.96 5.68
CA GLY A 289 13.64 -16.80 6.85
C GLY A 289 12.18 -17.10 7.15
N GLU A 290 11.95 -18.13 7.96
CA GLU A 290 10.63 -18.51 8.44
C GLU A 290 10.06 -17.39 9.32
N ARG A 291 8.73 -17.26 9.34
CA ARG A 291 8.05 -16.19 10.06
C ARG A 291 6.90 -16.73 10.86
N ARG A 292 6.74 -16.17 12.05
CA ARG A 292 5.60 -16.45 12.91
C ARG A 292 4.95 -15.16 13.37
N ASN A 293 3.65 -15.04 13.19
CA ASN A 293 2.89 -13.89 13.66
C ASN A 293 2.88 -13.86 15.19
N LEU A 294 3.30 -12.74 15.80
CA LEU A 294 3.23 -12.51 17.24
C LEU A 294 1.99 -11.68 17.63
N GLY A 295 1.54 -10.82 16.72
CA GLY A 295 0.34 -10.02 16.86
C GLY A 295 0.50 -8.61 16.31
N PHE A 296 -0.42 -7.73 16.69
CA PHE A 296 -0.53 -6.40 16.08
C PHE A 296 -0.51 -5.28 17.11
N ALA A 297 -0.05 -4.10 16.69
CA ALA A 297 -0.19 -2.84 17.42
C ALA A 297 -0.66 -1.72 16.49
N ILE A 298 -1.19 -0.65 17.06
CA ILE A 298 -1.59 0.55 16.32
C ILE A 298 -0.87 1.75 16.94
N THR A 299 -0.39 2.65 16.10
CA THR A 299 0.22 3.90 16.54
C THR A 299 -0.84 4.93 16.96
N ASP A 300 -0.60 5.69 18.03
CA ASP A 300 -1.43 6.81 18.43
C ASP A 300 -1.36 8.00 17.45
N MET A 301 -2.03 9.09 17.79
CA MET A 301 -2.04 10.34 17.00
C MET A 301 -0.68 11.05 16.86
N ASN A 302 0.32 10.59 17.62
CA ASN A 302 1.70 11.09 17.59
C ASN A 302 2.65 10.00 17.07
N GLY A 303 2.15 8.92 16.47
CA GLY A 303 2.97 7.84 15.92
C GLY A 303 3.54 6.87 16.96
N ASN A 304 3.17 6.99 18.25
CA ASN A 304 3.71 6.11 19.30
C ASN A 304 2.93 4.81 19.38
N TYR A 305 3.63 3.69 19.62
CA TYR A 305 2.97 2.40 19.82
C TYR A 305 3.58 1.64 21.01
N ILE A 306 2.77 0.72 21.54
CA ILE A 306 3.19 -0.30 22.50
C ILE A 306 2.66 -1.64 21.99
N PHE A 307 3.57 -2.59 21.80
CA PHE A 307 3.29 -3.98 21.48
C PHE A 307 3.79 -4.85 22.64
N HIS A 308 2.85 -5.44 23.34
CA HIS A 308 3.12 -6.45 24.36
C HIS A 308 2.86 -7.83 23.75
N TYR A 309 3.60 -8.87 24.12
CA TYR A 309 3.32 -10.26 23.76
C TYR A 309 4.00 -11.20 24.74
N LYS A 310 3.61 -12.48 24.70
CA LYS A 310 4.20 -13.54 25.54
C LYS A 310 4.88 -14.59 24.67
N HIS A 311 6.14 -14.90 24.98
CA HIS A 311 6.79 -16.10 24.44
C HIS A 311 6.29 -17.34 25.18
N THR A 312 5.84 -18.32 24.42
CA THR A 312 5.54 -19.64 24.97
C THR A 312 6.84 -20.34 25.36
N LEU A 313 6.75 -21.41 26.15
CA LEU A 313 7.95 -22.23 26.43
C LEU A 313 8.49 -22.86 25.15
N THR A 314 7.62 -23.25 24.21
CA THR A 314 8.01 -23.78 22.90
C THR A 314 8.80 -22.74 22.12
N ASP A 315 8.33 -21.49 22.09
CA ASP A 315 9.03 -20.40 21.40
C ASP A 315 10.46 -20.25 21.97
N VAL A 316 10.62 -20.28 23.29
CA VAL A 316 11.96 -20.22 23.91
C VAL A 316 12.83 -21.43 23.55
N PHE A 317 12.23 -22.61 23.32
CA PHE A 317 12.98 -23.79 22.86
C PHE A 317 13.33 -23.70 21.38
N ASP A 318 12.47 -23.15 20.54
CA ASP A 318 12.73 -22.99 19.10
C ASP A 318 13.88 -21.99 18.87
N GLU A 319 13.94 -20.91 19.67
CA GLU A 319 15.05 -19.94 19.70
C GLU A 319 16.40 -20.59 20.05
N LEU A 320 16.42 -21.71 20.81
CA LEU A 320 17.64 -22.47 21.05
C LEU A 320 18.19 -23.16 19.80
N PHE A 321 17.46 -23.15 18.68
CA PHE A 321 17.94 -23.63 17.39
C PHE A 321 18.22 -22.49 16.40
N ASP A 322 17.96 -21.23 16.81
CA ASP A 322 18.22 -20.03 16.01
C ASP A 322 19.56 -19.35 16.31
N TYR A 323 20.57 -20.08 16.80
CA TYR A 323 21.92 -19.53 17.01
C TYR A 323 22.98 -20.13 16.07
N ALA A 324 23.96 -19.33 15.68
CA ALA A 324 25.11 -19.76 14.89
C ALA A 324 26.27 -20.23 15.77
N SER A 325 27.17 -21.05 15.20
CA SER A 325 28.37 -21.51 15.90
C SER A 325 29.24 -20.34 16.36
N GLY A 326 29.45 -20.25 17.69
CA GLY A 326 30.24 -19.20 18.34
C GLY A 326 29.45 -17.96 18.78
N GLU A 327 28.12 -17.96 18.67
CA GLU A 327 27.25 -16.92 19.25
C GLU A 327 26.89 -17.21 20.72
N ASP A 328 26.54 -16.16 21.46
CA ASP A 328 26.15 -16.24 22.87
C ASP A 328 24.70 -16.70 22.96
N LEU A 329 24.50 -17.90 23.49
CA LEU A 329 23.17 -18.49 23.69
C LEU A 329 22.25 -17.57 24.51
N ALA A 330 22.77 -16.83 25.49
CA ALA A 330 21.95 -15.94 26.31
C ALA A 330 21.46 -14.70 25.54
N ALA A 331 22.22 -14.28 24.52
CA ALA A 331 21.80 -13.24 23.59
C ALA A 331 20.81 -13.79 22.55
N GLN A 332 21.15 -14.92 21.93
CA GLN A 332 20.42 -15.49 20.78
C GLN A 332 19.13 -16.23 21.13
N VAL A 333 18.79 -16.39 22.42
CA VAL A 333 17.45 -16.85 22.85
C VAL A 333 16.42 -15.72 22.87
N MET A 334 16.80 -14.51 22.44
CA MET A 334 15.90 -13.36 22.33
C MET A 334 15.38 -13.27 20.89
N PRO A 335 14.07 -13.04 20.70
CA PRO A 335 13.47 -13.08 19.37
C PRO A 335 14.02 -12.01 18.43
N ASP A 336 14.12 -12.39 17.18
CA ASP A 336 14.35 -11.49 16.06
C ASP A 336 13.00 -11.01 15.53
N LEU A 337 12.81 -9.68 15.41
CA LEU A 337 11.52 -9.11 15.02
C LEU A 337 11.56 -8.45 13.65
N VAL A 338 10.56 -8.73 12.83
CA VAL A 338 10.22 -7.99 11.61
C VAL A 338 8.87 -7.33 11.81
N VAL A 339 8.74 -6.08 11.38
CA VAL A 339 7.47 -5.34 11.44
C VAL A 339 6.96 -5.11 10.04
N SER A 340 5.73 -5.56 9.78
CA SER A 340 5.05 -5.38 8.49
C SER A 340 3.81 -4.52 8.62
N ILE A 341 3.44 -3.84 7.53
CA ILE A 341 2.14 -3.14 7.43
C ILE A 341 1.24 -3.98 6.54
N PRO A 342 0.19 -4.60 7.09
CA PRO A 342 -0.74 -5.38 6.30
C PRO A 342 -1.54 -4.47 5.36
N GLY A 343 -1.89 -4.99 4.18
CA GLY A 343 -2.92 -4.37 3.36
C GLY A 343 -4.27 -4.39 4.08
N SER A 344 -5.10 -3.38 3.84
CA SER A 344 -6.39 -3.23 4.52
C SER A 344 -7.52 -4.10 3.96
N THR A 345 -7.33 -4.69 2.77
CA THR A 345 -8.30 -5.57 2.11
C THR A 345 -7.87 -7.01 2.26
N VAL A 346 -8.84 -7.92 2.41
CA VAL A 346 -8.57 -9.36 2.42
C VAL A 346 -7.85 -9.80 1.14
N GLY A 347 -6.69 -10.43 1.31
CA GLY A 347 -5.83 -10.87 0.21
C GLY A 347 -4.94 -9.78 -0.39
N ALA A 348 -4.97 -8.55 0.14
CA ALA A 348 -4.02 -7.52 -0.27
C ALA A 348 -2.58 -7.89 0.15
N PRO A 349 -1.57 -7.57 -0.67
CA PRO A 349 -0.19 -7.77 -0.29
C PRO A 349 0.20 -6.90 0.91
N VAL A 350 1.25 -7.31 1.62
CA VAL A 350 1.92 -6.48 2.62
C VAL A 350 2.42 -5.19 1.95
N LEU A 351 2.05 -4.05 2.51
CA LEU A 351 2.38 -2.72 1.95
C LEU A 351 3.83 -2.33 2.20
N TYR A 352 4.36 -2.77 3.34
CA TYR A 352 5.71 -2.46 3.79
C TYR A 352 6.20 -3.53 4.75
N GLU A 353 7.51 -3.75 4.73
CA GLU A 353 8.21 -4.62 5.67
C GLU A 353 9.48 -3.90 6.16
N SER A 354 9.72 -3.93 7.46
CA SER A 354 10.93 -3.38 8.05
C SER A 354 12.13 -4.29 7.86
N ALA A 355 13.33 -3.72 7.99
CA ALA A 355 14.52 -4.51 8.30
C ALA A 355 14.33 -5.30 9.61
N CYS A 356 15.03 -6.42 9.76
CA CYS A 356 14.98 -7.28 10.94
C CYS A 356 15.68 -6.61 12.14
N TYR A 357 15.00 -6.58 13.28
CA TYR A 357 15.55 -6.17 14.57
C TYR A 357 16.03 -7.40 15.32
N PHE A 358 17.34 -7.58 15.37
CA PHE A 358 17.94 -8.76 15.98
C PHE A 358 17.98 -8.71 17.52
N ASN A 359 17.83 -9.86 18.16
CA ASN A 359 18.00 -10.10 19.60
C ASN A 359 17.20 -9.09 20.47
N VAL A 360 15.88 -9.05 20.28
CA VAL A 360 15.00 -8.08 20.94
C VAL A 360 14.83 -8.42 22.41
N SER A 361 15.44 -7.60 23.28
CA SER A 361 15.27 -7.70 24.73
C SER A 361 13.81 -7.54 25.18
N ARG A 362 13.49 -8.12 26.34
CA ARG A 362 12.14 -8.11 26.95
C ARG A 362 11.45 -6.74 27.03
N ILE A 363 12.21 -5.65 27.15
CA ILE A 363 11.68 -4.30 26.92
C ILE A 363 12.61 -3.58 25.95
N LYS A 364 12.11 -3.22 24.77
CA LYS A 364 12.93 -2.63 23.73
C LYS A 364 12.21 -1.48 23.02
N ARG A 365 12.93 -0.37 22.88
CA ARG A 365 12.53 0.71 21.96
C ARG A 365 12.90 0.36 20.53
N ILE A 366 11.92 0.37 19.64
CA ILE A 366 12.03 0.12 18.21
C ILE A 366 11.36 1.30 17.50
N ASP A 367 12.15 2.24 16.97
CA ASP A 367 11.61 3.34 16.16
C ASP A 367 11.60 2.89 14.70
N ILE A 368 10.45 3.05 14.02
CA ILE A 368 10.23 2.54 12.66
C ILE A 368 10.06 3.71 11.73
N CYS A 369 10.72 3.69 10.57
CA CYS A 369 10.48 4.68 9.54
C CYS A 369 10.06 4.06 8.23
N ILE A 370 9.05 4.65 7.63
CA ILE A 370 8.29 4.03 6.56
C ILE A 370 8.21 5.01 5.39
N PRO A 371 8.44 4.60 4.13
CA PRO A 371 8.30 5.50 3.00
C PRO A 371 6.87 6.05 2.95
N ALA A 372 6.68 7.36 2.87
CA ALA A 372 5.34 7.96 2.85
C ALA A 372 4.47 7.49 1.67
N SER A 373 5.09 6.97 0.60
CA SER A 373 4.40 6.42 -0.57
C SER A 373 3.70 5.08 -0.32
N VAL A 374 4.12 4.30 0.68
CA VAL A 374 3.52 2.97 0.96
C VAL A 374 2.39 3.04 1.98
N ILE A 375 2.19 4.21 2.60
CA ILE A 375 1.16 4.50 3.58
C ILE A 375 -0.02 5.11 2.81
N PRO A 376 -1.13 4.37 2.54
CA PRO A 376 -2.26 4.91 1.79
C PRO A 376 -2.87 6.12 2.50
N LYS A 377 -2.62 7.34 2.02
CA LYS A 377 -2.90 8.58 2.77
C LYS A 377 -4.29 8.54 3.46
N PRO A 378 -4.36 8.77 4.78
CA PRO A 378 -5.64 8.74 5.50
C PRO A 378 -6.63 9.67 4.79
N PHE A 379 -7.76 9.11 4.38
CA PHE A 379 -8.86 9.93 3.89
C PHE A 379 -9.43 10.67 5.09
N ASN A 380 -9.02 11.91 5.31
CA ASN A 380 -9.71 12.78 6.25
C ASN A 380 -11.07 13.13 5.64
N CYS A 381 -12.15 12.99 6.40
CA CYS A 381 -13.50 13.32 5.99
C CYS A 381 -13.58 14.71 5.36
N PHE A 382 -13.46 14.81 4.04
CA PHE A 382 -13.53 16.08 3.35
C PHE A 382 -15.00 16.49 3.26
N ASN A 383 -15.35 17.61 3.90
CA ASN A 383 -16.73 18.13 4.03
C ASN A 383 -17.75 17.17 4.69
N GLY A 384 -17.32 16.03 5.23
CA GLY A 384 -18.21 15.02 5.80
C GLY A 384 -19.13 14.32 4.80
N ASN A 385 -18.83 14.36 3.50
CA ASN A 385 -19.70 13.68 2.53
C ASN A 385 -19.72 12.17 2.74
N MET A 386 -20.91 11.57 2.63
CA MET A 386 -21.09 10.12 2.65
C MET A 386 -20.31 9.43 1.54
N ILE A 387 -20.27 9.97 0.32
CA ILE A 387 -19.31 9.58 -0.72
C ILE A 387 -18.38 10.77 -0.96
N GLY A 388 -17.16 10.67 -0.43
CA GLY A 388 -16.20 11.78 -0.42
C GLY A 388 -15.03 11.60 -1.38
N SER A 389 -14.70 10.35 -1.73
CA SER A 389 -13.59 10.04 -2.63
C SER A 389 -13.79 8.74 -3.39
N LEU A 390 -13.21 8.69 -4.58
CA LEU A 390 -13.07 7.49 -5.41
C LEU A 390 -11.57 7.22 -5.60
N GLY A 391 -11.07 6.13 -5.02
CA GLY A 391 -9.64 5.87 -4.87
C GLY A 391 -8.96 6.89 -3.97
N ASN A 392 -7.96 7.62 -4.50
CA ASN A 392 -7.35 8.79 -3.87
C ASN A 392 -7.87 10.13 -4.42
N VAL A 393 -8.85 10.10 -5.33
CA VAL A 393 -9.47 11.32 -5.86
C VAL A 393 -10.54 11.79 -4.91
N ILE A 394 -10.26 12.86 -4.16
CA ILE A 394 -11.29 13.57 -3.39
C ILE A 394 -12.16 14.31 -4.40
N ILE A 395 -13.41 13.88 -4.57
CA ILE A 395 -14.33 14.40 -5.59
C ILE A 395 -14.95 15.76 -5.18
N GLY A 396 -14.86 16.14 -3.91
CA GLY A 396 -15.32 17.43 -3.40
C GLY A 396 -16.83 17.72 -3.62
N GLY A 397 -17.18 19.00 -3.67
CA GLY A 397 -18.57 19.46 -3.74
C GLY A 397 -19.43 19.13 -2.51
N ASN A 398 -20.71 19.48 -2.59
CA ASN A 398 -21.70 19.19 -1.54
C ASN A 398 -22.37 17.85 -1.78
N GLN A 399 -22.52 17.02 -0.73
CA GLN A 399 -23.32 15.78 -0.76
C GLN A 399 -24.67 15.97 -1.46
N ASN A 400 -25.06 15.03 -2.32
CA ASN A 400 -26.34 15.01 -3.02
C ASN A 400 -27.40 14.37 -2.12
N SER A 401 -27.71 15.06 -1.03
CA SER A 401 -28.59 14.58 0.04
C SER A 401 -30.06 14.41 -0.35
N THR A 402 -30.43 14.89 -1.53
CA THR A 402 -31.79 14.79 -2.09
C THR A 402 -31.90 13.75 -3.20
N ALA A 403 -30.80 13.07 -3.56
CA ALA A 403 -30.72 12.18 -4.72
C ALA A 403 -31.24 12.85 -6.01
N SER A 404 -30.86 14.09 -6.27
CA SER A 404 -31.28 14.84 -7.46
C SER A 404 -30.42 14.50 -8.68
N PHE A 405 -31.04 14.32 -9.86
CA PHE A 405 -30.34 14.22 -11.15
C PHE A 405 -30.02 15.59 -11.78
N SER A 406 -30.31 16.69 -11.09
CA SER A 406 -29.94 18.02 -11.59
C SER A 406 -28.43 18.10 -11.79
N PHE A 407 -28.01 18.75 -12.88
CA PHE A 407 -26.59 18.91 -13.21
C PHE A 407 -25.77 19.38 -12.00
N ALA A 408 -26.21 20.46 -11.33
CA ALA A 408 -25.53 21.02 -10.16
C ALA A 408 -25.44 20.08 -8.93
N ALA A 409 -26.29 19.07 -8.81
CA ALA A 409 -26.23 18.11 -7.70
C ALA A 409 -25.29 16.92 -8.01
N MET A 410 -25.18 16.58 -9.29
CA MET A 410 -24.31 15.50 -9.79
C MET A 410 -22.88 15.98 -10.05
N ASP A 411 -22.71 17.26 -10.37
CA ASP A 411 -21.43 17.91 -10.62
C ASP A 411 -20.69 18.18 -9.31
N ARG A 412 -19.56 17.51 -9.09
CA ARG A 412 -18.73 17.65 -7.89
C ARG A 412 -17.38 18.23 -8.26
N ASN A 413 -17.23 19.52 -8.01
CA ASN A 413 -16.01 20.26 -8.28
C ASN A 413 -15.28 20.63 -6.99
N SER A 414 -13.98 20.34 -6.93
CA SER A 414 -13.07 20.76 -5.88
C SER A 414 -11.96 21.64 -6.45
N ALA A 415 -12.23 22.93 -6.57
CA ALA A 415 -11.24 23.91 -7.05
C ALA A 415 -9.96 23.92 -6.18
N ALA A 416 -10.09 23.73 -4.86
CA ALA A 416 -8.96 23.68 -3.94
C ALA A 416 -8.03 22.48 -4.16
N LEU A 417 -8.55 21.40 -4.74
CA LEU A 417 -7.82 20.15 -4.96
C LEU A 417 -7.57 19.87 -6.45
N ALA A 418 -8.00 20.76 -7.35
CA ALA A 418 -7.95 20.56 -8.80
C ALA A 418 -8.51 19.19 -9.25
N ASN A 419 -9.66 18.80 -8.67
CA ASN A 419 -10.40 17.59 -9.01
C ASN A 419 -11.83 17.96 -9.38
N HIS A 420 -12.37 17.31 -10.39
CA HIS A 420 -13.73 17.55 -10.86
C HIS A 420 -14.37 16.25 -11.37
N LEU A 421 -15.33 15.72 -10.60
CA LEU A 421 -16.24 14.67 -11.06
C LEU A 421 -17.44 15.34 -11.72
N HIS A 422 -17.48 15.29 -13.05
CA HIS A 422 -18.53 15.90 -13.85
C HIS A 422 -19.88 15.23 -13.61
N ALA A 423 -20.97 15.95 -13.87
CA ALA A 423 -22.34 15.42 -13.73
C ALA A 423 -22.63 14.14 -14.53
N ASP A 424 -21.89 13.88 -15.61
CA ASP A 424 -21.98 12.66 -16.42
C ASP A 424 -21.05 11.52 -15.94
N GLY A 425 -20.31 11.76 -14.87
CA GLY A 425 -19.46 10.79 -14.19
C GLY A 425 -18.03 10.68 -14.70
N ARG A 426 -17.61 11.52 -15.66
CA ARG A 426 -16.19 11.62 -16.07
C ARG A 426 -15.38 12.35 -15.01
N ILE A 427 -14.08 12.07 -14.92
CA ILE A 427 -13.20 12.66 -13.90
C ILE A 427 -12.02 13.40 -14.53
N SER A 428 -11.80 14.63 -14.05
CA SER A 428 -10.56 15.38 -14.26
C SER A 428 -9.85 15.53 -12.90
N SER A 429 -8.55 15.27 -12.85
CA SER A 429 -7.76 15.30 -11.62
C SER A 429 -6.31 15.69 -11.90
N HIS A 430 -5.88 16.80 -11.31
CA HIS A 430 -4.50 17.31 -11.36
C HIS A 430 -3.87 17.37 -9.97
N ASN A 431 -4.42 16.60 -9.02
CA ASN A 431 -4.00 16.66 -7.65
C ASN A 431 -2.72 15.85 -7.41
N VAL A 432 -1.65 16.54 -7.01
CA VAL A 432 -0.39 15.92 -6.56
C VAL A 432 -0.58 14.93 -5.41
N LEU A 433 -1.63 15.08 -4.58
CA LEU A 433 -1.94 14.16 -3.50
C LEU A 433 -2.48 12.82 -4.00
N ALA A 434 -3.27 12.84 -5.07
CA ALA A 434 -3.80 11.64 -5.72
C ALA A 434 -2.77 10.98 -6.66
N GLY A 435 -1.72 11.72 -7.05
CA GLY A 435 -0.71 11.27 -8.00
C GLY A 435 -1.23 11.25 -9.44
N LEU A 436 -2.37 11.90 -9.70
CA LEU A 436 -3.08 11.93 -10.96
C LEU A 436 -2.83 13.26 -11.68
N ASN A 437 -2.64 13.18 -12.99
CA ASN A 437 -2.64 14.34 -13.88
C ASN A 437 -3.36 13.95 -15.17
N ILE A 438 -4.69 14.01 -15.12
CA ILE A 438 -5.54 13.54 -16.20
C ILE A 438 -6.78 14.41 -16.35
N ASP A 439 -7.11 14.72 -17.59
CA ASP A 439 -8.36 15.39 -17.98
C ASP A 439 -9.37 14.36 -18.50
N CYS A 440 -10.63 14.51 -18.11
CA CYS A 440 -11.79 13.85 -18.73
C CYS A 440 -11.66 12.32 -18.92
N ALA A 441 -11.26 11.60 -17.88
CA ALA A 441 -11.12 10.15 -17.89
C ALA A 441 -12.41 9.41 -17.56
N ALA A 442 -12.50 8.16 -18.01
CA ALA A 442 -13.49 7.19 -17.55
C ALA A 442 -12.99 6.41 -16.34
N TRP A 443 -13.92 5.83 -15.59
CA TRP A 443 -13.64 4.88 -14.51
C TRP A 443 -13.51 3.46 -15.07
N ALA A 444 -12.49 2.73 -14.63
CA ALA A 444 -12.24 1.34 -15.04
C ALA A 444 -11.57 0.52 -13.93
N GLY A 445 -11.75 -0.80 -13.96
CA GLY A 445 -11.22 -1.73 -12.97
C GLY A 445 -11.95 -1.67 -11.63
N THR A 446 -11.21 -1.88 -10.55
CA THR A 446 -11.74 -1.82 -9.17
C THR A 446 -11.57 -0.43 -8.59
N VAL A 447 -12.69 0.22 -8.24
CA VAL A 447 -12.72 1.56 -7.65
C VAL A 447 -13.07 1.48 -6.17
N ASP A 448 -12.19 2.01 -5.33
CA ASP A 448 -12.47 2.14 -3.89
C ASP A 448 -13.38 3.32 -3.65
N VAL A 449 -14.58 3.08 -3.12
CA VAL A 449 -15.49 4.16 -2.70
C VAL A 449 -15.21 4.47 -1.24
N LYS A 450 -14.78 5.70 -0.97
CA LYS A 450 -14.44 6.19 0.37
C LYS A 450 -15.32 7.36 0.75
N GLY A 451 -15.63 7.48 2.03
CA GLY A 451 -16.46 8.57 2.54
C GLY A 451 -16.65 8.44 4.04
N CYS A 452 -17.53 9.27 4.59
CA CYS A 452 -17.73 9.33 6.03
C CYS A 452 -19.18 9.08 6.39
N LEU A 453 -19.40 8.02 7.17
CA LEU A 453 -20.72 7.66 7.64
C LEU A 453 -21.05 8.24 9.02
N TYR A 454 -20.17 9.10 9.54
CA TYR A 454 -20.28 9.81 10.81
C TYR A 454 -20.48 8.85 11.98
N ASN A 455 -19.39 8.54 12.66
CA ASN A 455 -19.31 7.68 13.84
C ASN A 455 -19.83 8.35 15.13
N THR A 456 -19.89 9.69 15.16
CA THR A 456 -20.63 10.49 16.15
C THR A 456 -21.89 11.06 15.51
N GLN A 457 -22.93 11.33 16.30
CA GLN A 457 -24.16 11.92 15.77
C GLN A 457 -23.83 13.18 14.94
N ARG A 458 -24.29 13.25 13.68
CA ARG A 458 -24.06 14.40 12.79
C ARG A 458 -24.56 15.72 13.37
N LYS A 459 -25.56 15.61 14.25
CA LYS A 459 -26.16 16.65 15.09
C LYS A 459 -26.50 16.00 16.44
N PRO A 460 -26.64 16.75 17.55
CA PRO A 460 -26.89 16.19 18.90
C PRO A 460 -28.12 15.26 19.08
N ASN A 461 -28.92 15.03 18.04
CA ASN A 461 -30.08 14.14 18.03
C ASN A 461 -30.13 13.22 16.79
N ASP A 462 -29.13 13.25 15.92
CA ASP A 462 -29.11 12.39 14.74
C ASP A 462 -28.79 10.95 15.19
N PRO A 463 -29.54 9.93 14.75
CA PRO A 463 -29.15 8.55 15.00
C PRO A 463 -27.84 8.22 14.28
N ILE A 464 -27.07 7.30 14.86
CA ILE A 464 -25.84 6.77 14.26
C ILE A 464 -26.23 5.91 13.05
N ILE A 465 -25.53 6.11 11.92
CA ILE A 465 -25.66 5.22 10.76
C ILE A 465 -25.06 3.87 11.14
N ALA A 466 -25.88 2.85 11.34
CA ALA A 466 -25.43 1.49 11.63
C ALA A 466 -25.16 0.70 10.34
N PHE A 467 -25.99 0.94 9.32
CA PHE A 467 -25.97 0.23 8.05
C PHE A 467 -26.12 1.20 6.89
N TYR A 468 -25.65 0.81 5.71
CA TYR A 468 -25.94 1.53 4.47
C TYR A 468 -26.25 0.57 3.34
N THR A 469 -27.06 1.02 2.39
CA THR A 469 -27.34 0.31 1.13
C THR A 469 -26.72 1.10 -0.01
N ILE A 470 -26.30 0.40 -1.07
CA ILE A 470 -25.86 1.02 -2.31
C ILE A 470 -26.74 0.48 -3.43
N ARG A 471 -27.31 1.39 -4.23
CA ARG A 471 -28.14 1.10 -5.39
C ARG A 471 -27.52 1.72 -6.63
N TYR A 472 -27.78 1.13 -7.78
CA TYR A 472 -27.31 1.63 -9.06
C TYR A 472 -28.36 1.55 -10.16
N SER A 473 -28.26 2.46 -11.12
CA SER A 473 -28.99 2.43 -12.39
C SER A 473 -28.14 3.02 -13.52
N LYS A 474 -28.45 2.63 -14.75
CA LYS A 474 -27.88 3.19 -15.98
C LYS A 474 -28.75 4.27 -16.59
N SER A 475 -29.91 4.53 -16.01
CA SER A 475 -30.89 5.47 -16.56
C SER A 475 -31.45 6.40 -15.50
N ILE A 476 -31.39 7.70 -15.79
CA ILE A 476 -32.03 8.74 -14.96
C ILE A 476 -33.56 8.70 -15.02
N SER A 477 -34.15 7.99 -15.98
CA SER A 477 -35.60 7.88 -16.13
C SER A 477 -36.22 6.79 -15.26
N GLU A 478 -35.40 5.91 -14.67
CA GLU A 478 -35.87 4.83 -13.81
C GLU A 478 -36.18 5.35 -12.39
N PRO A 479 -37.36 5.03 -11.83
CA PRO A 479 -37.67 5.37 -10.44
C PRO A 479 -36.74 4.61 -9.49
N PHE A 480 -36.40 5.21 -8.34
CA PHE A 480 -35.48 4.61 -7.37
C PHE A 480 -35.90 3.22 -6.86
N SER A 481 -37.20 2.92 -6.87
CA SER A 481 -37.73 1.61 -6.49
C SER A 481 -37.39 0.50 -7.49
N SER A 482 -37.02 0.83 -8.73
CA SER A 482 -36.57 -0.14 -9.74
C SER A 482 -35.05 -0.22 -9.87
N TRP A 483 -34.31 0.57 -9.09
CA TRP A 483 -32.85 0.51 -9.10
C TRP A 483 -32.36 -0.81 -8.53
N ASN A 484 -31.24 -1.29 -9.05
CA ASN A 484 -30.65 -2.54 -8.60
C ASN A 484 -29.81 -2.28 -7.35
N TYR A 485 -29.79 -3.24 -6.43
CA TYR A 485 -28.89 -3.19 -5.28
C TYR A 485 -27.51 -3.72 -5.66
N VAL A 486 -26.48 -3.09 -5.13
CA VAL A 486 -25.10 -3.59 -5.20
C VAL A 486 -24.97 -4.77 -4.24
N THR A 487 -24.61 -5.93 -4.78
CA THR A 487 -24.50 -7.21 -4.05
C THR A 487 -23.07 -7.70 -3.87
N GLU A 488 -22.07 -6.89 -4.26
CA GLU A 488 -20.66 -7.27 -4.16
C GLU A 488 -20.24 -7.57 -2.71
N GLY A 489 -19.51 -8.67 -2.53
CA GLY A 489 -18.91 -9.00 -1.24
C GLY A 489 -17.73 -8.08 -0.94
N TYR A 490 -17.83 -7.31 0.14
CA TYR A 490 -16.77 -6.50 0.68
C TYR A 490 -16.30 -7.06 2.02
N MET A 491 -15.01 -7.34 2.11
CA MET A 491 -14.36 -7.96 3.26
C MET A 491 -13.34 -6.99 3.87
N GLY A 492 -13.28 -6.96 5.19
CA GLY A 492 -12.20 -6.33 5.95
C GLY A 492 -11.52 -7.33 6.86
N TYR A 493 -10.60 -6.83 7.67
CA TYR A 493 -9.87 -7.63 8.66
C TYR A 493 -10.20 -7.20 10.09
N LEU A 494 -10.41 -8.18 10.96
CA LEU A 494 -10.46 -8.01 12.41
C LEU A 494 -9.15 -8.47 13.04
N PHE A 495 -8.71 -7.77 14.09
CA PHE A 495 -7.68 -8.30 14.99
C PHE A 495 -8.26 -9.42 15.86
N GLN A 496 -7.53 -10.53 15.99
CA GLN A 496 -8.02 -11.71 16.73
C GLN A 496 -7.39 -11.93 18.11
N GLY A 497 -6.20 -11.38 18.36
CA GLY A 497 -5.47 -11.67 19.60
C GLY A 497 -3.98 -11.83 19.37
N PHE A 498 -3.31 -12.38 20.38
CA PHE A 498 -1.89 -12.75 20.32
C PHE A 498 -1.66 -13.97 19.46
N GLY A 499 -0.61 -13.95 18.65
CA GLY A 499 -0.18 -15.11 17.86
C GLY A 499 -1.21 -15.59 16.84
N LEU A 500 -2.20 -14.76 16.51
CA LEU A 500 -3.27 -15.08 15.57
C LEU A 500 -3.20 -14.11 14.41
N ASP A 501 -3.40 -14.63 13.20
CA ASP A 501 -3.52 -13.82 12.01
C ASP A 501 -4.77 -12.93 12.04
N LEU A 502 -4.78 -11.97 11.12
CA LEU A 502 -5.98 -11.16 10.87
C LEU A 502 -7.12 -12.07 10.41
N LEU A 503 -8.32 -11.85 10.95
CA LEU A 503 -9.52 -12.58 10.52
C LEU A 503 -10.20 -11.85 9.37
N PRO A 504 -10.29 -12.46 8.18
CA PRO A 504 -11.21 -12.00 7.14
C PRO A 504 -12.64 -11.98 7.69
N LYS A 505 -13.30 -10.82 7.62
CA LYS A 505 -14.69 -10.67 8.01
C LYS A 505 -15.46 -9.87 6.97
N LEU A 506 -16.66 -10.36 6.66
CA LEU A 506 -17.58 -9.70 5.75
C LEU A 506 -18.06 -8.37 6.38
N ILE A 507 -17.99 -7.30 5.61
CA ILE A 507 -18.58 -5.99 5.92
C ILE A 507 -19.94 -5.88 5.23
N GLY A 508 -20.08 -6.48 4.04
CA GLY A 508 -21.32 -6.70 3.31
C GLY A 508 -21.03 -7.45 2.01
N SER A 509 -21.97 -7.73 1.13
CA SER A 509 -23.40 -7.53 1.32
C SER A 509 -24.01 -8.55 2.30
N TYR A 510 -24.79 -8.04 3.25
CA TYR A 510 -25.72 -8.80 4.08
C TYR A 510 -27.18 -8.56 3.64
N ASP A 511 -28.11 -9.45 3.97
CA ASP A 511 -29.54 -9.29 3.69
C ASP A 511 -30.42 -9.75 4.87
N THR A 512 -29.83 -9.83 6.05
CA THR A 512 -30.41 -10.47 7.23
C THR A 512 -31.38 -9.57 8.01
N ILE A 513 -31.18 -8.25 7.99
CA ILE A 513 -31.98 -7.25 8.71
C ILE A 513 -32.96 -6.59 7.72
N PRO A 514 -34.27 -6.49 8.06
CA PRO A 514 -35.22 -5.78 7.23
C PRO A 514 -35.06 -4.25 7.38
N LEU A 515 -34.95 -3.53 6.26
CA LEU A 515 -34.76 -2.08 6.19
C LEU A 515 -35.99 -1.39 5.59
N LYS A 516 -36.37 -0.23 6.11
CA LYS A 516 -37.47 0.62 5.57
C LYS A 516 -36.96 1.49 4.43
N VAL A 517 -36.79 0.89 3.26
CA VAL A 517 -36.32 1.59 2.06
C VAL A 517 -37.42 2.47 1.47
N ASP A 518 -37.06 3.65 0.98
CA ASP A 518 -37.96 4.61 0.29
C ASP A 518 -39.26 4.94 1.05
N GLY A 519 -39.21 4.93 2.39
CA GLY A 519 -40.37 5.18 3.26
C GLY A 519 -41.43 4.07 3.25
N GLY A 520 -41.15 2.95 2.58
CA GLY A 520 -42.01 1.78 2.50
C GLY A 520 -41.94 0.85 3.73
N PRO A 521 -42.60 -0.32 3.65
CA PRO A 521 -42.48 -1.36 4.68
C PRO A 521 -41.05 -1.88 4.79
N ALA A 522 -40.70 -2.44 5.95
CA ALA A 522 -39.38 -3.03 6.16
C ALA A 522 -39.21 -4.30 5.31
N ILE A 523 -38.18 -4.33 4.46
CA ILE A 523 -37.87 -5.44 3.55
C ILE A 523 -36.40 -5.85 3.64
N LYS A 524 -36.10 -7.11 3.34
CA LYS A 524 -34.71 -7.61 3.29
C LYS A 524 -34.07 -7.20 1.97
N VAL A 525 -32.98 -6.44 2.05
CA VAL A 525 -32.20 -5.97 0.91
C VAL A 525 -30.71 -6.01 1.25
N PRO A 526 -29.83 -6.07 0.23
CA PRO A 526 -28.38 -5.91 0.39
C PRO A 526 -28.00 -4.67 1.19
N TYR A 527 -27.20 -4.85 2.25
CA TYR A 527 -26.65 -3.78 3.08
C TYR A 527 -25.21 -4.08 3.53
N TYR A 528 -24.53 -3.04 3.97
CA TYR A 528 -23.16 -3.05 4.47
C TYR A 528 -23.11 -2.45 5.87
N LEU A 529 -22.16 -2.91 6.68
CA LEU A 529 -21.92 -2.44 8.04
C LEU A 529 -21.12 -1.13 8.03
N ASN A 530 -21.54 -0.15 8.84
CA ASN A 530 -20.70 1.02 9.09
C ASN A 530 -19.51 0.62 10.00
N VAL A 531 -18.35 0.37 9.40
CA VAL A 531 -17.12 -0.02 10.12
C VAL A 531 -16.67 1.06 11.10
N GLU A 532 -16.82 2.34 10.77
CA GLU A 532 -16.47 3.44 11.69
C GLU A 532 -17.25 3.33 13.00
N ALA A 533 -18.58 3.15 12.92
CA ALA A 533 -19.43 2.99 14.10
C ALA A 533 -19.11 1.69 14.88
N GLN A 534 -18.69 0.63 14.19
CA GLN A 534 -18.29 -0.62 14.84
C GLN A 534 -16.98 -0.49 15.61
N ILE A 535 -16.00 0.26 15.07
CA ILE A 535 -14.76 0.57 15.80
C ILE A 535 -15.07 1.35 17.08
N GLU A 536 -15.95 2.36 17.01
CA GLU A 536 -16.37 3.11 18.21
C GLU A 536 -17.09 2.22 19.24
N ALA A 537 -17.83 1.22 18.77
CA ALA A 537 -18.48 0.21 19.61
C ALA A 537 -17.50 -0.85 20.16
N GLY A 538 -16.20 -0.73 19.89
CA GLY A 538 -15.15 -1.61 20.42
C GLY A 538 -14.87 -2.86 19.58
N ILE A 539 -15.39 -2.96 18.36
CA ILE A 539 -15.08 -4.06 17.44
C ILE A 539 -13.71 -3.78 16.78
N PRO A 540 -12.74 -4.71 16.87
CA PRO A 540 -11.34 -4.42 16.54
C PRO A 540 -11.06 -4.57 15.03
N TRP A 541 -11.74 -3.78 14.20
CA TRP A 541 -11.39 -3.65 12.78
C TRP A 541 -10.04 -2.96 12.59
N ILE A 542 -9.34 -3.28 11.51
CA ILE A 542 -8.14 -2.52 11.11
C ILE A 542 -8.55 -1.07 10.79
N PRO A 543 -7.97 -0.06 11.46
CA PRO A 543 -8.43 1.33 11.36
C PRO A 543 -7.98 2.07 10.10
N TYR A 544 -6.94 1.58 9.41
CA TYR A 544 -6.21 2.37 8.41
C TYR A 544 -7.04 2.73 7.15
N ASP A 545 -8.07 1.93 6.81
CA ASP A 545 -9.05 2.23 5.75
C ASP A 545 -10.49 2.21 6.29
N LYS A 546 -10.71 2.63 7.54
CA LYS A 546 -12.05 2.64 8.16
C LYS A 546 -13.11 3.42 7.35
N ASN A 547 -12.68 4.36 6.51
CA ASN A 547 -13.53 5.20 5.68
C ASN A 547 -13.81 4.60 4.29
N ARG A 548 -13.27 3.42 3.96
CA ARG A 548 -13.58 2.72 2.69
C ARG A 548 -14.87 1.93 2.85
N LEU A 549 -15.87 2.33 2.09
CA LEU A 549 -17.23 1.81 2.17
C LEU A 549 -17.41 0.57 1.30
N ILE A 550 -16.80 0.52 0.12
CA ILE A 550 -16.86 -0.64 -0.76
C ILE A 550 -15.73 -0.57 -1.80
N GLN A 551 -15.43 -1.71 -2.44
CA GLN A 551 -14.63 -1.77 -3.65
C GLN A 551 -15.55 -2.22 -4.79
N LEU A 552 -15.83 -1.31 -5.73
CA LEU A 552 -16.72 -1.60 -6.85
C LEU A 552 -15.91 -2.16 -8.03
N ASN A 553 -16.24 -3.37 -8.48
CA ASN A 553 -15.77 -3.84 -9.77
C ASN A 553 -16.62 -3.21 -10.89
N THR A 554 -16.06 -2.20 -11.54
CA THR A 554 -16.78 -1.43 -12.57
C THR A 554 -17.22 -2.29 -13.76
N GLY A 555 -16.57 -3.43 -14.02
CA GLY A 555 -16.95 -4.36 -15.08
C GLY A 555 -18.35 -4.96 -14.89
N ILE A 556 -18.78 -5.18 -13.63
CA ILE A 556 -20.13 -5.67 -13.32
C ILE A 556 -21.18 -4.64 -13.74
N TYR A 557 -20.91 -3.36 -13.47
CA TYR A 557 -21.86 -2.28 -13.70
C TYR A 557 -21.88 -1.81 -15.14
N GLN A 558 -20.78 -1.90 -15.87
CA GLN A 558 -20.75 -1.57 -17.29
C GLN A 558 -21.73 -2.44 -18.10
N GLY A 559 -21.75 -3.76 -17.86
CA GLY A 559 -22.41 -4.70 -18.76
C GLY A 559 -21.79 -4.65 -20.17
N SER A 560 -22.63 -4.60 -21.21
CA SER A 560 -22.18 -4.69 -22.61
C SER A 560 -21.73 -3.37 -23.25
N ALA A 561 -22.06 -2.22 -22.66
CA ALA A 561 -21.75 -0.91 -23.23
C ALA A 561 -21.19 0.05 -22.17
N PRO A 562 -20.13 0.82 -22.48
CA PRO A 562 -19.63 1.88 -21.63
C PRO A 562 -20.66 3.03 -21.55
N GLY A 563 -20.63 3.75 -20.43
CA GLY A 563 -21.57 4.84 -20.19
C GLY A 563 -21.66 5.24 -18.71
N THR A 564 -22.51 6.23 -18.44
CA THR A 564 -22.77 6.72 -17.09
C THR A 564 -23.61 5.72 -16.30
N VAL A 565 -23.09 5.34 -15.14
CA VAL A 565 -23.82 4.59 -14.11
C VAL A 565 -23.96 5.49 -12.90
N TYR A 566 -25.19 5.58 -12.39
CA TYR A 566 -25.51 6.34 -11.20
C TYR A 566 -25.48 5.43 -9.99
N PHE A 567 -24.82 5.86 -8.92
CA PHE A 567 -24.78 5.16 -7.64
C PHE A 567 -25.43 6.03 -6.58
N ARG A 568 -26.37 5.45 -5.85
CA ARG A 568 -27.05 6.07 -4.72
C ARG A 568 -26.76 5.26 -3.47
N MET A 569 -26.36 5.94 -2.40
CA MET A 569 -26.16 5.36 -1.08
C MET A 569 -27.15 5.95 -0.08
N ASP A 570 -27.74 5.10 0.75
CA ASP A 570 -28.66 5.50 1.82
C ASP A 570 -28.22 4.89 3.16
N GLY A 571 -28.26 5.68 4.23
CA GLY A 571 -27.88 5.27 5.60
C GLY A 571 -29.08 4.98 6.50
N TYR A 572 -28.93 3.98 7.36
CA TYR A 572 -29.97 3.45 8.24
C TYR A 572 -29.49 3.34 9.68
N ASP A 573 -30.39 3.54 10.63
CA ASP A 573 -30.13 3.34 12.06
C ASP A 573 -30.10 1.84 12.42
N ALA A 574 -29.76 1.53 13.67
CA ALA A 574 -29.72 0.15 14.18
C ALA A 574 -31.09 -0.56 14.16
N ALA A 575 -32.20 0.18 14.06
CA ALA A 575 -33.55 -0.34 13.96
C ALA A 575 -34.02 -0.50 12.50
N GLY A 576 -33.17 -0.18 11.52
CA GLY A 576 -33.46 -0.31 10.09
C GLY A 576 -34.29 0.84 9.51
N ASN A 577 -34.43 1.98 10.21
CA ASN A 577 -35.07 3.17 9.66
C ASN A 577 -34.07 4.01 8.86
N HIS A 578 -34.50 4.54 7.72
CA HIS A 578 -33.70 5.49 6.95
C HIS A 578 -33.49 6.78 7.74
N ILE A 579 -32.26 7.30 7.73
CA ILE A 579 -31.89 8.51 8.44
C ILE A 579 -31.99 9.70 7.49
N SER A 580 -32.76 10.72 7.87
CA SER A 580 -32.95 11.92 7.04
C SER A 580 -31.61 12.59 6.71
N GLY A 581 -31.37 12.90 5.43
CA GLY A 581 -30.11 13.46 4.95
C GLY A 581 -28.94 12.47 4.93
N ALA A 582 -29.12 11.20 5.32
CA ALA A 582 -28.15 10.14 5.09
C ALA A 582 -28.36 9.53 3.70
N THR A 583 -28.21 10.37 2.67
CA THR A 583 -28.30 9.97 1.26
C THR A 583 -27.20 10.65 0.48
N ASP A 584 -26.54 9.95 -0.44
CA ASP A 584 -25.63 10.55 -1.39
C ASP A 584 -25.76 9.88 -2.75
N MET A 585 -25.53 10.64 -3.81
CA MET A 585 -25.64 10.14 -5.17
C MET A 585 -24.55 10.75 -6.04
N ILE A 586 -23.88 9.90 -6.82
CA ILE A 586 -22.82 10.25 -7.75
C ILE A 586 -23.02 9.54 -9.09
N ALA A 587 -22.37 10.06 -10.12
CA ALA A 587 -22.27 9.42 -11.42
C ALA A 587 -20.84 8.92 -11.62
N MET A 588 -20.70 7.77 -12.28
CA MET A 588 -19.42 7.28 -12.80
C MET A 588 -19.61 6.93 -14.26
N TYR A 589 -18.84 7.56 -15.15
CA TYR A 589 -18.75 7.11 -16.53
C TYR A 589 -17.80 5.92 -16.57
N ILE A 590 -18.32 4.73 -16.84
CA ILE A 590 -17.55 3.49 -16.80
C ILE A 590 -17.16 3.06 -18.21
N ASP A 591 -15.86 2.79 -18.42
CA ASP A 591 -15.33 2.19 -19.65
C ASP A 591 -14.13 1.26 -19.39
N ASN A 592 -14.43 -0.03 -19.29
CA ASN A 592 -13.52 -1.16 -19.15
C ASN A 592 -13.12 -1.77 -20.51
N ASN A 593 -13.58 -1.21 -21.64
CA ASN A 593 -13.23 -1.76 -22.94
C ASN A 593 -11.76 -1.43 -23.27
N SER A 594 -11.03 -2.42 -23.80
CA SER A 594 -9.68 -2.19 -24.29
C SER A 594 -9.68 -1.36 -25.56
N LEU A 595 -8.52 -0.77 -25.91
CA LEU A 595 -8.31 -0.25 -27.25
C LEU A 595 -8.19 -1.40 -28.25
N GLY A 596 -8.78 -1.20 -29.43
CA GLY A 596 -8.56 -2.03 -30.60
C GLY A 596 -7.20 -1.67 -31.14
N PHE A 597 -6.22 -2.54 -30.90
CA PHE A 597 -4.83 -2.20 -31.04
C PHE A 597 -4.03 -3.33 -31.70
N SER A 598 -3.50 -3.10 -32.90
CA SER A 598 -2.73 -4.10 -33.65
C SER A 598 -1.83 -3.48 -34.72
N LEU A 599 -0.74 -4.20 -35.04
CA LEU A 599 0.02 -4.06 -36.28
C LEU A 599 -0.31 -5.28 -37.15
N ASP A 600 -1.15 -5.10 -38.15
CA ASP A 600 -1.78 -6.21 -38.88
C ASP A 600 -0.87 -6.78 -39.96
N ASN A 601 -0.23 -5.92 -40.76
CA ASN A 601 0.63 -6.35 -41.85
C ASN A 601 1.69 -5.30 -42.19
N VAL A 602 2.88 -5.76 -42.60
CA VAL A 602 3.96 -4.93 -43.11
C VAL A 602 4.53 -5.56 -44.38
N TRP A 603 4.56 -4.83 -45.49
CA TRP A 603 4.97 -5.37 -46.80
C TRP A 603 5.47 -4.31 -47.78
N PHE A 604 6.28 -4.71 -48.76
CA PHE A 604 6.71 -3.86 -49.87
C PHE A 604 5.77 -3.96 -51.08
N ASP A 605 5.58 -2.85 -51.81
CA ASP A 605 4.86 -2.87 -53.09
C ASP A 605 5.67 -3.65 -54.15
N ALA A 606 5.12 -4.73 -54.69
CA ALA A 606 5.75 -5.66 -55.67
C ALA A 606 6.53 -6.87 -55.11
N ASP A 607 5.92 -7.62 -54.19
CA ASP A 607 6.29 -9.02 -53.91
C ASP A 607 6.31 -9.84 -55.22
N GLY A 608 7.45 -10.46 -55.55
CA GLY A 608 7.67 -11.17 -56.82
C GLY A 608 9.14 -11.41 -57.19
N VAL A 609 9.47 -11.48 -58.49
CA VAL A 609 10.83 -11.84 -58.98
C VAL A 609 11.94 -10.89 -58.53
N ASN A 610 11.60 -9.65 -58.15
CA ASN A 610 12.57 -8.61 -57.74
C ASN A 610 12.59 -8.34 -56.23
N ILE A 611 11.56 -8.80 -55.51
CA ILE A 611 11.42 -8.76 -54.06
C ILE A 611 10.94 -10.13 -53.62
N VAL A 612 11.85 -10.94 -53.08
CA VAL A 612 11.53 -12.28 -52.60
C VAL A 612 11.28 -12.22 -51.10
N LYS A 613 10.02 -12.36 -50.70
CA LYS A 613 9.65 -12.58 -49.30
C LYS A 613 10.04 -14.01 -48.88
N ALA A 614 10.98 -14.11 -47.95
CA ALA A 614 11.42 -15.33 -47.31
C ALA A 614 10.73 -15.52 -45.94
N GLU A 615 11.06 -16.60 -45.24
CA GLU A 615 10.54 -16.88 -43.90
C GLU A 615 10.95 -15.79 -42.90
N CYS A 616 10.20 -15.66 -41.79
CA CYS A 616 10.47 -14.74 -40.69
C CYS A 616 10.52 -13.24 -41.09
N ASN A 617 9.69 -12.79 -42.03
CA ASN A 617 9.61 -11.39 -42.50
C ASN A 617 10.93 -10.85 -43.09
N LEU A 618 11.72 -11.72 -43.71
CA LEU A 618 12.89 -11.34 -44.50
C LEU A 618 12.49 -11.03 -45.94
N TYR A 619 12.85 -9.85 -46.43
CA TYR A 619 12.67 -9.43 -47.82
C TYR A 619 14.02 -9.34 -48.51
N ARG A 620 14.21 -10.14 -49.56
CA ARG A 620 15.40 -10.08 -50.39
C ARG A 620 15.10 -9.21 -51.61
N ILE A 621 15.78 -8.07 -51.73
CA ILE A 621 15.43 -7.01 -52.70
C ILE A 621 16.61 -6.74 -53.62
N LYS A 622 16.37 -6.72 -54.94
CA LYS A 622 17.39 -6.33 -55.94
C LYS A 622 17.71 -4.83 -55.84
N GLU A 623 18.95 -4.46 -56.14
CA GLU A 623 19.47 -3.09 -56.01
C GLU A 623 18.58 -2.00 -56.64
N ALA A 624 17.98 -2.28 -57.80
CA ALA A 624 17.11 -1.35 -58.52
C ALA A 624 15.75 -1.09 -57.84
N TYR A 625 15.38 -1.91 -56.85
CA TYR A 625 14.09 -1.89 -56.14
C TYR A 625 14.24 -1.59 -54.65
N LEU A 626 15.45 -1.25 -54.18
CA LEU A 626 15.67 -0.87 -52.77
C LEU A 626 15.01 0.46 -52.38
N ASN A 627 14.37 1.16 -53.32
CA ASN A 627 13.57 2.37 -53.07
C ASN A 627 12.06 2.08 -52.98
N THR A 628 11.65 0.81 -53.10
CA THR A 628 10.24 0.41 -53.11
C THR A 628 9.51 0.86 -51.83
N PRO A 629 8.29 1.41 -51.90
CA PRO A 629 7.54 1.81 -50.72
C PRO A 629 7.21 0.64 -49.77
N LEU A 630 7.27 0.91 -48.46
CA LEU A 630 6.90 -0.01 -47.39
C LEU A 630 5.52 0.36 -46.85
N ASN A 631 4.57 -0.56 -46.95
CA ASN A 631 3.23 -0.40 -46.39
C ASN A 631 3.15 -1.01 -45.00
N VAL A 632 2.42 -0.32 -44.12
CA VAL A 632 2.13 -0.71 -42.75
C VAL A 632 0.63 -0.57 -42.54
N THR A 633 -0.04 -1.67 -42.22
CA THR A 633 -1.43 -1.65 -41.74
C THR A 633 -1.44 -1.77 -40.23
N PHE A 634 -2.13 -0.86 -39.57
CA PHE A 634 -2.26 -0.83 -38.12
C PHE A 634 -3.66 -0.42 -37.69
N LYS A 635 -4.00 -0.70 -36.43
CA LYS A 635 -5.24 -0.28 -35.80
C LYS A 635 -4.92 0.27 -34.42
N ALA A 636 -5.47 1.45 -34.10
CA ALA A 636 -5.36 2.09 -32.80
C ALA A 636 -6.62 2.92 -32.56
N CYS A 637 -7.70 2.26 -32.12
CA CYS A 637 -9.01 2.89 -31.99
C CYS A 637 -9.74 2.40 -30.74
N GLU A 638 -10.82 3.08 -30.37
CA GLU A 638 -11.77 2.56 -29.39
C GLU A 638 -12.52 1.33 -29.95
N THR A 639 -12.71 0.30 -29.13
CA THR A 639 -13.46 -0.92 -29.55
C THR A 639 -14.97 -0.74 -29.56
N HIS A 640 -15.47 0.24 -28.80
CA HIS A 640 -16.90 0.50 -28.66
C HIS A 640 -17.27 1.91 -29.16
N PRO A 641 -18.40 2.07 -29.90
CA PRO A 641 -18.79 3.37 -30.47
C PRO A 641 -19.07 4.45 -29.43
N ASN A 642 -19.44 4.09 -28.20
CA ASN A 642 -19.67 5.07 -27.12
C ASN A 642 -18.38 5.49 -26.38
N SER A 643 -17.26 4.79 -26.58
CA SER A 643 -15.98 5.13 -25.95
C SER A 643 -15.31 6.30 -26.65
N VAL A 644 -14.78 7.24 -25.87
CA VAL A 644 -14.13 8.49 -26.32
C VAL A 644 -12.97 8.88 -25.39
N PHE A 645 -12.19 7.90 -24.94
CA PHE A 645 -11.15 8.08 -23.93
C PHE A 645 -9.75 7.78 -24.44
N GLN A 646 -9.57 7.34 -25.69
CA GLN A 646 -8.26 7.21 -26.31
C GLN A 646 -7.51 8.54 -26.19
N ASP A 647 -6.36 8.48 -25.53
CA ASP A 647 -5.56 9.65 -25.19
C ASP A 647 -4.69 10.05 -26.36
N HIS A 648 -3.90 9.10 -26.88
CA HIS A 648 -3.02 9.31 -28.01
C HIS A 648 -2.55 7.95 -28.56
N TYR A 649 -1.97 7.97 -29.77
CA TYR A 649 -1.16 6.87 -30.28
C TYR A 649 -0.02 7.42 -31.13
N ASP A 650 1.09 6.69 -31.19
CA ASP A 650 2.23 6.99 -32.04
C ASP A 650 2.60 5.76 -32.86
N LEU A 651 2.77 5.95 -34.17
CA LEU A 651 3.39 4.96 -35.04
C LEU A 651 4.80 5.44 -35.37
N SER A 652 5.81 4.62 -35.13
CA SER A 652 7.21 4.93 -35.37
C SER A 652 7.84 3.88 -36.26
N ILE A 653 8.80 4.30 -37.09
CA ILE A 653 9.63 3.42 -37.88
C ILE A 653 11.10 3.78 -37.65
N GLY A 654 11.92 2.77 -37.42
CA GLY A 654 13.34 2.91 -37.16
C GLY A 654 14.14 1.79 -37.82
N LYS A 655 15.44 1.99 -37.97
CA LYS A 655 16.39 1.01 -38.51
C LYS A 655 17.38 0.64 -37.41
N CYS A 656 17.57 -0.65 -37.16
CA CYS A 656 18.48 -1.11 -36.11
C CYS A 656 19.94 -0.76 -36.45
N GLY A 657 20.66 -0.20 -35.48
CA GLY A 657 22.13 -0.04 -35.56
C GLY A 657 22.63 1.28 -36.17
N THR A 658 21.77 2.25 -36.47
CA THR A 658 22.20 3.55 -37.04
C THR A 658 21.73 4.75 -36.21
N SER A 659 22.63 5.70 -35.99
CA SER A 659 22.31 7.06 -35.47
C SER A 659 22.35 8.14 -36.57
N ALA A 660 22.70 7.78 -37.81
CA ALA A 660 22.69 8.66 -38.97
C ALA A 660 22.32 7.85 -40.23
N GLY A 661 21.44 8.38 -41.10
CA GLY A 661 21.17 7.86 -42.44
C GLY A 661 19.78 7.24 -42.69
N PHE A 662 18.95 7.00 -41.68
CA PHE A 662 17.58 6.50 -41.90
C PHE A 662 16.57 7.66 -41.94
N GLU A 663 16.48 8.33 -43.09
CA GLU A 663 15.44 9.32 -43.35
C GLU A 663 14.31 8.68 -44.15
N VAL A 664 13.11 8.65 -43.58
CA VAL A 664 11.90 8.20 -44.26
C VAL A 664 10.81 9.24 -44.15
N LYS A 665 9.84 9.18 -45.05
CA LYS A 665 8.61 9.95 -44.94
C LYS A 665 7.41 9.13 -45.32
N ARG A 666 6.25 9.57 -44.86
CA ARG A 666 4.98 9.08 -45.38
C ARG A 666 4.81 9.48 -46.86
N LEU A 667 4.37 8.56 -47.69
CA LEU A 667 4.06 8.80 -49.10
C LEU A 667 3.01 9.93 -49.19
N GLY A 668 3.33 10.99 -49.92
CA GLY A 668 2.50 12.20 -50.01
C GLY A 668 2.85 13.33 -49.03
N SER A 669 3.72 13.10 -48.03
CA SER A 669 4.27 14.19 -47.22
C SER A 669 5.43 14.92 -47.92
N SER A 670 5.58 16.21 -47.65
CA SER A 670 6.68 17.05 -48.14
C SER A 670 7.89 17.08 -47.19
N VAL A 671 7.75 16.58 -45.96
CA VAL A 671 8.79 16.60 -44.93
C VAL A 671 9.15 15.19 -44.44
N PRO A 672 10.37 14.97 -43.91
CA PRO A 672 10.72 13.72 -43.22
C PRO A 672 9.77 13.47 -42.05
N GLU A 673 9.16 12.28 -42.02
CA GLU A 673 8.18 11.86 -41.02
C GLU A 673 8.41 10.37 -40.69
N PRO A 674 9.46 10.05 -39.89
CA PRO A 674 9.71 8.68 -39.41
C PRO A 674 8.72 8.24 -38.32
N SER A 675 7.74 9.08 -38.02
CA SER A 675 6.66 8.78 -37.09
C SER A 675 5.38 9.48 -37.50
N ILE A 676 4.25 8.82 -37.28
CA ILE A 676 2.96 9.49 -37.13
C ILE A 676 2.82 9.73 -35.64
N LEU A 677 3.10 10.95 -35.22
CA LEU A 677 2.83 11.38 -33.86
C LEU A 677 1.33 11.60 -33.70
N HIS A 678 0.86 11.41 -32.47
CA HIS A 678 -0.47 11.82 -32.08
C HIS A 678 -0.74 13.28 -32.43
N GLY A 679 -1.98 13.58 -32.78
CA GLY A 679 -2.44 14.96 -32.89
C GLY A 679 -2.74 15.53 -31.51
N ASP A 680 -2.47 16.82 -31.31
CA ASP A 680 -3.01 17.54 -30.16
C ASP A 680 -4.52 17.73 -30.36
N ASN A 681 -5.33 17.32 -29.37
CA ASN A 681 -6.71 17.77 -29.27
C ASN A 681 -6.87 18.72 -28.08
N PRO A 682 -6.51 20.01 -28.24
CA PRO A 682 -6.57 20.99 -27.17
C PRO A 682 -7.99 21.29 -26.70
N ALA A 683 -9.02 20.79 -27.38
CA ALA A 683 -10.41 20.91 -26.96
C ALA A 683 -10.84 19.80 -25.98
N ASN A 684 -10.03 18.78 -25.74
CA ASN A 684 -10.41 17.65 -24.90
C ASN A 684 -9.90 17.77 -23.45
N ASN A 685 -10.30 18.86 -22.79
CA ASN A 685 -9.95 19.18 -21.41
C ASN A 685 -11.16 19.73 -20.65
N GLU A 686 -10.97 19.95 -19.35
CA GLU A 686 -11.99 20.50 -18.47
C GLU A 686 -12.56 21.84 -18.98
N ALA A 687 -11.71 22.74 -19.51
CA ALA A 687 -12.13 24.06 -20.00
C ALA A 687 -13.12 24.02 -21.18
N ASN A 688 -13.17 22.90 -21.90
CA ASN A 688 -14.03 22.71 -23.07
C ASN A 688 -15.14 21.66 -22.82
N ASN A 689 -15.48 21.42 -21.55
CA ASN A 689 -16.54 20.50 -21.13
C ASN A 689 -16.33 19.06 -21.61
N CYS A 690 -15.06 18.65 -21.72
CA CYS A 690 -14.68 17.27 -22.00
C CYS A 690 -15.42 16.66 -23.20
N PRO A 691 -15.26 17.11 -24.45
CA PRO A 691 -15.99 16.56 -25.59
C PRO A 691 -15.65 15.07 -25.86
N GLY A 692 -14.58 14.54 -25.26
CA GLY A 692 -14.06 13.21 -25.55
C GLY A 692 -13.09 13.22 -26.74
N TYR A 693 -12.26 12.19 -26.82
CA TYR A 693 -11.24 12.05 -27.86
C TYR A 693 -11.05 10.61 -28.31
N ARG A 694 -10.73 10.46 -29.60
CA ARG A 694 -10.50 9.17 -30.27
C ARG A 694 -9.08 9.07 -30.86
N GLY A 695 -8.12 9.84 -30.37
CA GLY A 695 -6.70 9.63 -30.64
C GLY A 695 -6.01 10.44 -31.76
N THR A 696 -6.71 11.08 -32.72
CA THR A 696 -6.04 11.97 -33.71
C THR A 696 -6.76 13.28 -34.02
N ALA A 697 -5.99 14.24 -34.55
CA ALA A 697 -6.50 15.51 -35.08
C ALA A 697 -7.32 15.36 -36.39
N ASP A 698 -7.14 14.26 -37.15
CA ASP A 698 -7.91 13.96 -38.37
C ASP A 698 -8.92 12.84 -38.11
N VAL A 699 -10.01 13.22 -37.43
CA VAL A 699 -11.14 12.34 -37.08
C VAL A 699 -11.78 11.66 -38.30
N SER A 700 -11.57 12.18 -39.52
CA SER A 700 -12.14 11.62 -40.75
C SER A 700 -11.40 10.40 -41.28
N LYS A 701 -10.18 10.15 -40.79
CA LYS A 701 -9.29 9.10 -41.29
C LYS A 701 -8.78 8.13 -40.24
N PHE A 702 -8.73 8.51 -38.96
CA PHE A 702 -7.99 7.75 -37.94
C PHE A 702 -8.71 7.66 -36.58
N GLY A 703 -10.04 7.76 -36.58
CA GLY A 703 -10.87 7.66 -35.37
C GLY A 703 -12.02 6.65 -35.49
N ASP A 704 -12.04 5.85 -36.55
CA ASP A 704 -13.04 4.80 -36.76
C ASP A 704 -12.51 3.42 -36.36
N SER A 705 -13.37 2.40 -36.40
CA SER A 705 -13.03 1.04 -35.95
C SER A 705 -12.22 0.23 -36.96
N ASN A 706 -11.79 0.85 -38.07
CA ASN A 706 -11.13 0.17 -39.19
C ASN A 706 -9.61 0.18 -39.02
N SER A 707 -8.93 -0.74 -39.72
CA SER A 707 -7.47 -0.69 -39.84
C SER A 707 -7.06 0.38 -40.85
N HIS A 708 -5.96 1.07 -40.57
CA HIS A 708 -5.40 2.12 -41.41
C HIS A 708 -4.11 1.65 -42.08
N GLN A 709 -3.96 1.97 -43.36
CA GLN A 709 -2.74 1.71 -44.12
C GLN A 709 -1.94 2.99 -44.31
N ILE A 710 -0.65 2.92 -43.99
CA ILE A 710 0.33 3.99 -44.21
C ILE A 710 1.46 3.43 -45.06
N THR A 711 1.92 4.24 -46.00
CA THR A 711 3.04 3.88 -46.86
C THR A 711 4.23 4.79 -46.54
N PHE A 712 5.37 4.19 -46.22
CA PHE A 712 6.64 4.87 -46.01
C PHE A 712 7.55 4.74 -47.23
N VAL A 713 8.34 5.77 -47.49
CA VAL A 713 9.34 5.79 -48.55
C VAL A 713 10.67 6.32 -48.00
N PRO A 714 11.81 5.74 -48.42
CA PRO A 714 13.12 6.25 -48.03
C PRO A 714 13.44 7.56 -48.75
N LEU A 715 14.11 8.47 -48.04
CA LEU A 715 14.57 9.75 -48.58
C LEU A 715 16.01 9.65 -49.10
N PRO A 716 16.39 10.48 -50.09
CA PRO A 716 15.53 11.42 -50.83
C PRO A 716 14.66 10.69 -51.86
N VAL A 717 13.38 11.01 -51.97
CA VAL A 717 12.48 10.37 -52.95
C VAL A 717 12.76 10.92 -54.37
N PRO A 718 12.87 10.08 -55.43
CA PRO A 718 12.67 8.63 -55.47
C PRO A 718 13.95 7.79 -55.39
N THR A 719 15.11 8.41 -55.15
CA THR A 719 16.43 7.75 -55.26
C THR A 719 16.94 7.13 -53.97
N GLY A 720 16.33 7.46 -52.84
CA GLY A 720 16.63 6.94 -51.52
C GLY A 720 16.38 5.44 -51.44
N LYS A 721 17.17 4.73 -50.64
CA LYS A 721 17.14 3.28 -50.53
C LYS A 721 17.04 2.84 -49.08
N TRP A 722 16.41 1.68 -48.84
CA TRP A 722 16.32 1.08 -47.50
C TRP A 722 17.67 0.57 -46.97
N LEU A 723 18.59 0.21 -47.87
CA LEU A 723 19.97 -0.20 -47.58
C LEU A 723 20.96 0.77 -48.22
N GLU A 724 21.93 1.23 -47.44
CA GLU A 724 23.08 2.01 -47.91
C GLU A 724 23.96 1.19 -48.84
N PRO A 725 24.76 1.80 -49.73
CA PRO A 725 25.60 1.07 -50.69
C PRO A 725 26.52 0.00 -50.06
N THR A 726 26.95 0.19 -48.81
CA THR A 726 27.82 -0.73 -48.07
C THR A 726 27.07 -1.77 -47.23
N GLU A 727 25.75 -1.66 -47.11
CA GLU A 727 24.94 -2.58 -46.32
C GLU A 727 24.39 -3.71 -47.19
N SER A 728 24.66 -4.96 -46.77
CA SER A 728 24.03 -6.15 -47.35
C SER A 728 22.74 -6.56 -46.63
N TYR A 729 22.54 -6.07 -45.40
CA TYR A 729 21.43 -6.46 -44.53
C TYR A 729 21.09 -5.33 -43.55
N ALA A 730 19.80 -5.15 -43.28
CA ALA A 730 19.34 -4.34 -42.14
C ALA A 730 17.96 -4.79 -41.65
N THR A 731 17.63 -4.44 -40.40
CA THR A 731 16.29 -4.64 -39.84
C THR A 731 15.61 -3.29 -39.65
N VAL A 732 14.39 -3.19 -40.15
CA VAL A 732 13.49 -2.08 -39.92
C VAL A 732 12.48 -2.49 -38.85
N SER A 733 12.42 -1.73 -37.77
CA SER A 733 11.47 -1.90 -36.67
C SER A 733 10.34 -0.89 -36.81
N ILE A 734 9.09 -1.37 -36.77
CA ILE A 734 7.89 -0.57 -36.69
C ILE A 734 7.35 -0.73 -35.27
N GLY A 735 7.16 0.38 -34.57
CA GLY A 735 6.56 0.40 -33.24
C GLY A 735 5.26 1.18 -33.27
N LEU A 736 4.18 0.59 -32.75
CA LEU A 736 2.94 1.29 -32.47
C LEU A 736 2.79 1.36 -30.95
N THR A 737 2.49 2.55 -30.44
CA THR A 737 2.17 2.80 -29.03
C THR A 737 0.85 3.52 -28.90
N ALA A 738 0.02 3.21 -27.89
CA ALA A 738 -1.20 3.98 -27.61
C ALA A 738 -1.50 4.05 -26.11
N SER A 739 -2.29 5.05 -25.73
CA SER A 739 -2.77 5.25 -24.36
C SER A 739 -4.27 5.53 -24.34
N LYS A 740 -4.92 5.18 -23.23
CA LYS A 740 -6.34 5.44 -22.95
C LYS A 740 -6.47 6.11 -21.59
N ARG A 741 -7.32 7.14 -21.51
CA ARG A 741 -7.64 7.91 -20.31
C ARG A 741 -8.67 7.19 -19.46
N THR A 742 -8.19 6.24 -18.68
CA THR A 742 -9.02 5.48 -17.73
C THR A 742 -8.35 5.40 -16.38
N THR A 743 -9.10 5.59 -15.31
CA THR A 743 -8.56 5.58 -13.94
C THR A 743 -9.43 4.75 -13.01
N ASN A 744 -8.82 4.21 -11.95
CA ASN A 744 -9.53 3.69 -10.79
C ASN A 744 -9.43 4.62 -9.56
N GLY A 745 -8.91 5.84 -9.77
CA GLY A 745 -8.63 6.80 -8.71
C GLY A 745 -7.25 6.66 -8.09
N TYR A 746 -6.39 5.78 -8.62
CA TYR A 746 -4.99 5.59 -8.20
C TYR A 746 -4.02 5.75 -9.37
N GLY A 747 -2.74 5.97 -9.07
CA GLY A 747 -1.66 6.09 -10.05
C GLY A 747 -1.76 7.37 -10.90
N ALA A 748 -1.06 7.41 -12.04
CA ALA A 748 -1.05 8.57 -12.93
C ALA A 748 -2.32 8.72 -13.80
N GLY A 749 -3.33 7.86 -13.61
CA GLY A 749 -4.62 7.99 -14.30
C GLY A 749 -4.65 7.33 -15.66
N ALA A 750 -3.56 6.67 -16.04
CA ALA A 750 -3.51 5.68 -17.11
C ALA A 750 -3.51 4.28 -16.47
N ASN A 751 -4.68 3.77 -16.10
CA ASN A 751 -4.84 2.33 -15.93
C ASN A 751 -4.77 1.70 -17.32
N ALA A 752 -3.53 1.39 -17.71
CA ALA A 752 -3.04 0.40 -18.65
C ALA A 752 -1.74 0.99 -19.18
N GLY A 753 -0.61 0.31 -18.97
CA GLY A 753 0.65 0.70 -19.63
C GLY A 753 0.41 0.93 -21.12
N ASN A 754 1.26 1.73 -21.74
CA ASN A 754 1.18 1.98 -23.18
C ASN A 754 0.89 0.66 -23.89
N TYR A 755 -0.21 0.62 -24.64
CA TYR A 755 -0.45 -0.46 -25.58
C TYR A 755 0.74 -0.41 -26.52
N ILE A 756 1.59 -1.43 -26.53
CA ILE A 756 2.79 -1.46 -27.35
C ILE A 756 2.75 -2.72 -28.19
N VAL A 757 2.91 -2.55 -29.49
CA VAL A 757 3.13 -3.65 -30.42
C VAL A 757 4.24 -3.23 -31.38
N SER A 758 5.10 -4.18 -31.73
CA SER A 758 6.16 -3.93 -32.69
C SER A 758 6.22 -5.03 -33.72
N ALA A 759 6.63 -4.66 -34.93
CA ALA A 759 6.89 -5.57 -36.02
C ALA A 759 8.29 -5.28 -36.58
N GLY A 760 9.02 -6.34 -36.91
CA GLY A 760 10.32 -6.24 -37.56
C GLY A 760 10.22 -6.74 -39.00
N VAL A 761 10.88 -6.04 -39.91
CA VAL A 761 11.12 -6.48 -41.28
C VAL A 761 12.61 -6.49 -41.52
N ALA A 762 13.15 -7.65 -41.91
CA ALA A 762 14.53 -7.76 -42.32
C ALA A 762 14.64 -7.53 -43.83
N ILE A 763 15.65 -6.79 -44.26
CA ILE A 763 15.92 -6.48 -45.66
C ILE A 763 17.32 -6.98 -45.99
N GLU A 764 17.44 -7.82 -47.01
CA GLU A 764 18.71 -8.33 -47.52
C GLU A 764 18.85 -7.93 -48.99
N ARG A 765 20.04 -7.46 -49.37
CA ARG A 765 20.35 -7.12 -50.76
C ARG A 765 20.51 -8.41 -51.57
N LEU A 766 19.73 -8.56 -52.63
CA LEU A 766 19.98 -9.60 -53.63
C LEU A 766 21.16 -9.19 -54.52
N PRO A 767 22.14 -10.08 -54.72
CA PRO A 767 23.24 -9.89 -55.66
C PRO A 767 22.80 -9.55 -57.09
#